data_AF-A0A2N3FDC4-F1
#
_entry.id   AF-A0A2N3FDC4-F1
#
_cell.length_a   1.000
_cell.length_b   1.000
_cell.length_c   1.000
_cell.angle_alpha   90.00
_cell.angle_beta   90.00
_cell.angle_gamma   90.00
#
_symmetry.space_group_name_H-M   'P 1'
#
loop_
_entity.id
_entity.type
_entity.pdbx_description
1 polymer ?
#
loop_
_entity_poly.entity_id
_entity_poly.type
_entity_poly.pdbx_seq_one_letter_code
_entity_poly.pdbx_strand_id
1 'polypeptide(L)'
;MIPDWCLRDQMAASHLVAHDALRRGPRERAQMLRRIGIRKIVWDWRDEHLGAFGAELDALRQYEVELSGIWTPLPMPAYEEPDYASRFGLVPTAIKTLITEAAHRGFAPDLWTQIGFGQPGAPAQLSERVHRVEVNRAADHLAGLARLARGHGMCIVLTNHGGWAGEPRTMVDVVRELARRGLGNVGIGFRLQHAHHLIADLDHHLSIMDEHLVAFMLSGADAGAEITGRVILPFGAGSRDRWVTHALLESGWRGQLVVHAVGQDDSEARLLDSLDGWEWSVDRFLRRPRLRPTPRILEPTWPPKPDWTGRAVPPDRGGHALRADAALAHRAATAAMRVDPRSDPGAAAASPDTLVPGPRVPTPYGQQAPARQPARTESAAAYFRAHPVAAGRPSATMQPSASASPTATMQPSANAIAAPTALARPAAPALAPAPAPAPALAPTPTHRQIPAPASDVPPTLPPRLAAPPTSLTPLPARPSMRLRPSPGPAAAPIDLGPTRRQRRAEREQHERETRDATRGMREAQRQASREASRGPERIGHRDVRIIAPDPYTGAIHALLLHLEDVGFKGAPRSFGWDDHGRHLVEFVTGTRADHPSAPDEALDPSRIGRFMHDMHDALESFEPPDYALWFDGLPPPGGDLIVHQDIAPSNIVVKSDGTLAAIDWDAAGPGTRLWDLAYAAHSFAPLYQAEADIADASRRLRGLVDGYGLGDAARKQLVPLLSMRSERMYDYLNKMRATGVSPWTDLWDRGIGTVWQADARWIRDHSDAWERALLG
;
A
#
# COMPACT_ATOMS: atom_id res chain seq x y z
N MET A 1 4.04 -28.65 -18.30
CA MET A 1 3.74 -29.19 -16.96
C MET A 1 3.84 -28.04 -15.96
N ILE A 2 3.30 -28.18 -14.74
CA ILE A 2 3.66 -27.25 -13.65
C ILE A 2 5.14 -27.54 -13.29
N PRO A 3 6.02 -26.52 -13.11
CA PRO A 3 7.35 -26.74 -12.56
C PRO A 3 7.29 -27.18 -11.10
N ASP A 4 8.13 -28.14 -10.69
CA ASP A 4 8.05 -28.74 -9.35
C ASP A 4 8.18 -27.71 -8.22
N TRP A 5 9.00 -26.67 -8.41
CA TRP A 5 9.18 -25.56 -7.46
C TRP A 5 7.92 -24.70 -7.22
N CYS A 6 6.89 -24.85 -8.05
CA CYS A 6 5.60 -24.17 -7.90
C CYS A 6 4.60 -24.94 -7.03
N LEU A 7 4.94 -26.16 -6.55
CA LEU A 7 4.08 -27.02 -5.73
C LEU A 7 4.14 -26.66 -4.23
N ARG A 8 3.02 -26.81 -3.50
CA ARG A 8 2.90 -26.41 -2.07
C ARG A 8 3.98 -27.03 -1.17
N ASP A 9 4.38 -28.27 -1.44
CA ASP A 9 5.36 -29.00 -0.61
C ASP A 9 6.81 -28.60 -0.89
N GLN A 10 7.08 -27.93 -2.02
CA GLN A 10 8.36 -27.30 -2.32
C GLN A 10 8.45 -25.86 -1.78
N MET A 11 7.32 -25.24 -1.40
CA MET A 11 7.30 -23.89 -0.82
C MET A 11 7.70 -23.86 0.66
N ALA A 12 8.13 -22.69 1.12
CA ALA A 12 8.27 -22.38 2.54
C ALA A 12 7.19 -21.41 3.02
N ALA A 13 6.87 -21.48 4.32
CA ALA A 13 6.09 -20.48 5.03
C ALA A 13 7.00 -19.55 5.87
N SER A 14 6.62 -18.28 6.03
CA SER A 14 7.29 -17.35 6.95
C SER A 14 6.30 -16.35 7.56
N HIS A 15 6.73 -15.55 8.53
CA HIS A 15 5.89 -14.62 9.30
C HIS A 15 4.68 -15.34 9.92
N LEU A 16 4.89 -16.44 10.66
CA LEU A 16 3.84 -17.24 11.30
C LEU A 16 4.17 -17.68 12.75
N VAL A 17 5.21 -17.08 13.34
CA VAL A 17 5.59 -17.27 14.74
C VAL A 17 5.21 -16.02 15.53
N ALA A 18 5.70 -14.86 15.08
CA ALA A 18 5.44 -13.54 15.68
C ALA A 18 4.18 -12.84 15.15
N HIS A 19 3.42 -13.49 14.28
CA HIS A 19 2.30 -12.90 13.53
C HIS A 19 0.98 -13.68 13.63
N ASP A 20 0.98 -14.87 14.26
CA ASP A 20 -0.23 -15.67 14.41
C ASP A 20 -1.11 -15.16 15.55
N ALA A 21 -2.30 -14.64 15.22
CA ALA A 21 -3.28 -14.16 16.20
C ALA A 21 -3.73 -15.27 17.17
N LEU A 22 -3.75 -16.52 16.72
CA LEU A 22 -4.07 -17.69 17.55
C LEU A 22 -2.89 -18.15 18.42
N ARG A 23 -1.70 -17.54 18.23
CA ARG A 23 -0.46 -17.77 19.01
C ARG A 23 -0.09 -19.25 19.13
N ARG A 24 -0.30 -20.03 18.05
CA ARG A 24 -0.06 -21.49 18.02
C ARG A 24 1.31 -21.85 18.59
N GLY A 25 1.33 -22.87 19.46
CA GLY A 25 2.54 -23.46 19.97
C GLY A 25 3.33 -24.22 18.89
N PRO A 26 4.61 -24.53 19.12
CA PRO A 26 5.47 -25.16 18.11
C PRO A 26 4.91 -26.46 17.50
N ARG A 27 4.28 -27.30 18.34
CA ARG A 27 3.61 -28.54 17.90
C ARG A 27 2.45 -28.26 16.93
N GLU A 28 1.62 -27.28 17.26
CA GLU A 28 0.42 -26.93 16.51
C GLU A 28 0.78 -26.26 15.18
N ARG A 29 1.85 -25.44 15.17
CA ARG A 29 2.40 -24.80 13.97
C ARG A 29 2.92 -25.82 12.97
N ALA A 30 3.74 -26.78 13.43
CA ALA A 30 4.29 -27.84 12.59
C ALA A 30 3.18 -28.77 12.05
N GLN A 31 2.16 -29.09 12.87
CA GLN A 31 0.96 -29.81 12.41
C GLN A 31 0.16 -29.02 11.36
N MET A 32 -0.03 -27.72 11.57
CA MET A 32 -0.78 -26.84 10.67
C MET A 32 -0.10 -26.74 9.29
N LEU A 33 1.20 -26.46 9.24
CA LEU A 33 1.98 -26.44 8.00
C LEU A 33 1.86 -27.75 7.22
N ARG A 34 2.10 -28.88 7.90
CA ARG A 34 2.01 -30.21 7.29
C ARG A 34 0.60 -30.54 6.78
N ARG A 35 -0.45 -30.03 7.43
CA ARG A 35 -1.86 -30.21 7.03
C ARG A 35 -2.28 -29.35 5.85
N ILE A 36 -1.75 -28.13 5.71
CA ILE A 36 -2.01 -27.26 4.54
C ILE A 36 -1.12 -27.58 3.32
N GLY A 37 -0.21 -28.55 3.47
CA GLY A 37 0.64 -29.08 2.40
C GLY A 37 2.03 -28.45 2.30
N ILE A 38 2.38 -27.50 3.19
CA ILE A 38 3.72 -26.90 3.24
C ILE A 38 4.66 -27.81 4.02
N ARG A 39 5.89 -28.00 3.52
CA ARG A 39 6.93 -28.80 4.18
C ARG A 39 8.18 -28.01 4.59
N LYS A 40 8.20 -26.68 4.43
CA LYS A 40 9.34 -25.85 4.83
C LYS A 40 8.91 -24.61 5.63
N ILE A 41 9.77 -24.16 6.53
CA ILE A 41 9.57 -22.92 7.30
C ILE A 41 10.84 -22.05 7.27
N VAL A 42 10.65 -20.73 7.18
CA VAL A 42 11.64 -19.70 7.53
C VAL A 42 11.17 -19.08 8.84
N TRP A 43 11.78 -19.50 9.95
CA TRP A 43 11.32 -19.21 11.31
C TRP A 43 11.59 -17.75 11.70
N ASP A 44 10.52 -16.96 11.76
CA ASP A 44 10.49 -15.63 12.35
C ASP A 44 10.38 -15.70 13.89
N TRP A 45 10.67 -14.60 14.58
CA TRP A 45 10.60 -14.56 16.06
C TRP A 45 10.55 -13.12 16.59
N ARG A 46 10.31 -13.03 17.91
CA ARG A 46 10.53 -11.89 18.82
C ARG A 46 11.08 -12.46 20.14
N ASP A 47 11.60 -11.64 21.04
CA ASP A 47 12.36 -12.10 22.21
C ASP A 47 11.64 -13.16 23.08
N GLU A 48 10.31 -13.06 23.22
CA GLU A 48 9.47 -14.01 23.94
C GLU A 48 9.41 -15.42 23.31
N HIS A 49 9.77 -15.55 22.02
CA HIS A 49 9.78 -16.81 21.28
C HIS A 49 11.12 -17.56 21.39
N LEU A 50 12.20 -16.88 21.79
CA LEU A 50 13.56 -17.47 21.84
C LEU A 50 13.62 -18.70 22.78
N GLY A 51 12.91 -18.66 23.91
CA GLY A 51 12.84 -19.78 24.85
C GLY A 51 12.13 -21.03 24.31
N ALA A 52 11.34 -20.91 23.23
CA ALA A 52 10.61 -22.01 22.61
C ALA A 52 11.36 -22.66 21.43
N PHE A 53 12.46 -22.06 20.94
CA PHE A 53 13.12 -22.48 19.70
C PHE A 53 13.52 -23.96 19.67
N GLY A 54 14.08 -24.50 20.76
CA GLY A 54 14.43 -25.92 20.84
C GLY A 54 13.22 -26.86 20.68
N ALA A 55 12.06 -26.48 21.23
CA ALA A 55 10.81 -27.24 21.06
C ALA A 55 10.21 -27.10 19.65
N GLU A 56 10.50 -25.99 18.96
CA GLU A 56 10.18 -25.85 17.53
C GLU A 56 11.06 -26.77 16.67
N LEU A 57 12.36 -26.86 16.92
CA LEU A 57 13.25 -27.80 16.22
C LEU A 57 12.78 -29.27 16.37
N ASP A 58 12.32 -29.65 17.56
CA ASP A 58 11.78 -31.00 17.81
C ASP A 58 10.40 -31.22 17.15
N ALA A 59 9.53 -30.21 17.17
CA ALA A 59 8.21 -30.28 16.52
C ALA A 59 8.33 -30.36 14.99
N LEU A 60 9.16 -29.51 14.38
CA LEU A 60 9.42 -29.50 12.94
C LEU A 60 9.97 -30.87 12.47
N ARG A 61 10.91 -31.44 13.23
CA ARG A 61 11.39 -32.82 13.02
C ARG A 61 10.28 -33.86 13.14
N GLN A 62 9.40 -33.76 14.14
CA GLN A 62 8.31 -34.73 14.34
C GLN A 62 7.28 -34.73 13.19
N TYR A 63 7.04 -33.59 12.54
CA TYR A 63 6.04 -33.46 11.47
C TYR A 63 6.64 -33.44 10.05
N GLU A 64 7.93 -33.77 9.93
CA GLU A 64 8.69 -33.73 8.66
C GLU A 64 8.55 -32.36 7.95
N VAL A 65 8.78 -31.28 8.71
CA VAL A 65 8.87 -29.91 8.21
C VAL A 65 10.34 -29.47 8.29
N GLU A 66 10.90 -29.05 7.16
CA GLU A 66 12.26 -28.54 7.00
C GLU A 66 12.37 -27.13 7.61
N LEU A 67 13.28 -26.92 8.56
CA LEU A 67 13.73 -25.58 8.90
C LEU A 67 14.67 -25.08 7.78
N SER A 68 14.07 -24.49 6.76
CA SER A 68 14.78 -23.95 5.58
C SER A 68 15.49 -22.62 5.86
N GLY A 69 15.03 -21.86 6.86
CA GLY A 69 15.68 -20.60 7.24
C GLY A 69 15.35 -20.10 8.64
N ILE A 70 16.14 -19.16 9.13
CA ILE A 70 15.91 -18.41 10.37
C ILE A 70 15.93 -16.91 10.04
N TRP A 71 15.00 -16.14 10.61
CA TRP A 71 15.04 -14.68 10.53
C TRP A 71 16.18 -14.12 11.39
N THR A 72 17.15 -13.45 10.77
CA THR A 72 18.35 -12.88 11.41
C THR A 72 18.51 -11.42 10.98
N PRO A 73 17.63 -10.50 11.42
CA PRO A 73 17.69 -9.10 11.04
C PRO A 73 18.99 -8.47 11.57
N LEU A 74 19.73 -7.78 10.70
CA LEU A 74 21.01 -7.18 11.03
C LEU A 74 21.10 -5.77 10.42
N PRO A 75 20.24 -4.82 10.88
CA PRO A 75 20.18 -3.47 10.33
C PRO A 75 21.47 -2.71 10.62
N MET A 76 22.05 -2.16 9.55
CA MET A 76 23.27 -1.38 9.61
C MET A 76 23.01 -0.05 10.33
N PRO A 77 23.70 0.26 11.44
CA PRO A 77 23.51 1.51 12.16
C PRO A 77 23.98 2.71 11.33
N ALA A 78 23.25 3.81 11.40
CA ALA A 78 23.63 5.12 10.89
C ALA A 78 24.91 5.65 11.59
N TYR A 79 25.67 6.51 10.93
CA TYR A 79 26.98 6.97 11.46
C TYR A 79 26.84 7.81 12.73
N GLU A 80 25.65 8.37 12.95
CA GLU A 80 25.26 9.25 14.02
C GLU A 80 24.68 8.49 15.24
N GLU A 81 24.43 7.18 15.12
CA GLU A 81 23.91 6.35 16.22
C GLU A 81 24.99 6.16 17.32
N PRO A 82 24.72 6.54 18.59
CA PRO A 82 25.73 6.48 19.67
C PRO A 82 26.29 5.08 19.95
N ASP A 83 25.58 4.03 19.53
CA ASP A 83 25.95 2.62 19.68
C ASP A 83 26.51 1.98 18.40
N TYR A 84 26.81 2.78 17.35
CA TYR A 84 27.38 2.32 16.07
C TYR A 84 28.55 1.35 16.26
N ALA A 85 29.55 1.73 17.07
CA ALA A 85 30.74 0.91 17.32
C ALA A 85 30.44 -0.43 18.03
N SER A 86 29.29 -0.55 18.70
CA SER A 86 28.82 -1.75 19.40
C SER A 86 27.80 -2.57 18.60
N ARG A 87 27.45 -2.15 17.38
CA ARG A 87 26.55 -2.90 16.46
C ARG A 87 27.16 -3.14 15.08
N PHE A 88 28.03 -2.26 14.60
CA PHE A 88 28.58 -2.35 13.25
C PHE A 88 29.49 -3.58 13.08
N GLY A 89 29.11 -4.52 12.21
CA GLY A 89 29.86 -5.75 11.94
C GLY A 89 29.74 -6.83 13.03
N LEU A 90 28.94 -6.61 14.07
CA LEU A 90 28.80 -7.52 15.21
C LEU A 90 27.49 -8.30 15.14
N VAL A 91 27.59 -9.64 15.07
CA VAL A 91 26.42 -10.52 15.11
C VAL A 91 25.86 -10.58 16.54
N PRO A 92 24.57 -10.26 16.78
CA PRO A 92 23.92 -10.34 18.09
C PRO A 92 24.00 -11.72 18.74
N THR A 93 24.01 -11.76 20.08
CA THR A 93 24.08 -13.01 20.84
C THR A 93 22.89 -13.94 20.58
N ALA A 94 21.66 -13.40 20.48
CA ALA A 94 20.48 -14.20 20.14
C ALA A 94 20.63 -14.94 18.80
N ILE A 95 21.10 -14.25 17.76
CA ILE A 95 21.35 -14.85 16.43
C ILE A 95 22.45 -15.93 16.51
N LYS A 96 23.53 -15.71 17.26
CA LYS A 96 24.55 -16.74 17.53
C LYS A 96 23.96 -17.97 18.24
N THR A 97 23.10 -17.77 19.23
CA THR A 97 22.43 -18.87 19.96
C THR A 97 21.52 -19.68 19.03
N LEU A 98 20.72 -19.02 18.18
CA LEU A 98 19.85 -19.71 17.21
C LEU A 98 20.65 -20.54 16.20
N ILE A 99 21.74 -19.97 15.65
CA ILE A 99 22.67 -20.68 14.74
C ILE A 99 23.27 -21.92 15.42
N THR A 100 23.83 -21.74 16.62
CA THR A 100 24.50 -22.82 17.36
C THR A 100 23.53 -23.92 17.79
N GLU A 101 22.33 -23.58 18.27
CA GLU A 101 21.32 -24.56 18.67
C GLU A 101 20.77 -25.36 17.48
N ALA A 102 20.52 -24.70 16.34
CA ALA A 102 20.15 -25.37 15.09
C ALA A 102 21.24 -26.35 14.64
N ALA A 103 22.51 -25.89 14.61
CA ALA A 103 23.66 -26.70 14.22
C ALA A 103 23.91 -27.88 15.17
N HIS A 104 23.79 -27.68 16.50
CA HIS A 104 23.90 -28.74 17.50
C HIS A 104 22.84 -29.84 17.32
N ARG A 105 21.63 -29.47 16.88
CA ARG A 105 20.57 -30.45 16.55
C ARG A 105 20.68 -30.99 15.12
N GLY A 106 21.70 -30.62 14.34
CA GLY A 106 21.94 -31.12 12.98
C GLY A 106 21.13 -30.45 11.89
N PHE A 107 20.63 -29.22 12.10
CA PHE A 107 20.02 -28.39 11.07
C PHE A 107 21.01 -27.34 10.55
N ALA A 108 20.96 -27.03 9.25
CA ALA A 108 21.74 -25.97 8.62
C ALA A 108 20.85 -24.99 7.82
N PRO A 109 19.89 -24.30 8.48
CA PRO A 109 19.03 -23.29 7.84
C PRO A 109 19.80 -22.08 7.32
N ASP A 110 19.32 -21.50 6.23
CA ASP A 110 19.85 -20.24 5.74
C ASP A 110 19.42 -19.05 6.60
N LEU A 111 20.30 -18.05 6.67
CA LEU A 111 20.12 -16.88 7.53
C LEU A 111 19.49 -15.73 6.74
N TRP A 112 18.18 -15.55 6.93
CA TRP A 112 17.40 -14.54 6.24
C TRP A 112 17.62 -13.19 6.93
N THR A 113 18.33 -12.28 6.28
CA THR A 113 18.78 -11.01 6.86
C THR A 113 18.30 -9.80 6.06
N GLN A 114 18.31 -8.63 6.68
CA GLN A 114 18.15 -7.33 6.02
C GLN A 114 19.10 -6.34 6.69
N ILE A 115 19.72 -5.47 5.88
CA ILE A 115 20.70 -4.46 6.34
C ILE A 115 20.09 -3.09 6.61
N GLY A 116 18.76 -2.93 6.48
CA GLY A 116 18.04 -1.71 6.79
C GLY A 116 16.53 -1.92 6.82
N PHE A 117 15.82 -0.92 7.33
CA PHE A 117 14.36 -0.77 7.26
C PHE A 117 14.09 0.54 6.51
N GLY A 118 14.10 0.48 5.18
CA GLY A 118 13.80 1.62 4.34
C GLY A 118 12.29 1.89 4.28
N GLN A 119 11.95 3.10 3.80
CA GLN A 119 10.58 3.46 3.47
C GLN A 119 10.10 2.71 2.21
N PRO A 120 8.78 2.53 2.04
CA PRO A 120 8.18 2.22 0.74
C PRO A 120 8.57 3.25 -0.32
N GLY A 121 8.48 2.86 -1.60
CA GLY A 121 8.79 3.72 -2.73
C GLY A 121 10.27 3.79 -3.11
N ALA A 122 10.51 4.39 -4.28
CA ALA A 122 11.84 4.50 -4.86
C ALA A 122 12.74 5.44 -4.02
N PRO A 123 13.96 5.00 -3.62
CA PRO A 123 14.87 5.83 -2.84
C PRO A 123 15.48 6.96 -3.68
N ALA A 124 15.93 8.02 -2.99
CA ALA A 124 16.74 9.06 -3.61
C ALA A 124 18.03 8.46 -4.24
N GLN A 125 18.29 8.79 -5.51
CA GLN A 125 19.44 8.25 -6.23
C GLN A 125 20.76 8.75 -5.62
N LEU A 126 21.60 7.81 -5.18
CA LEU A 126 22.95 8.09 -4.73
C LEU A 126 23.90 8.20 -5.93
N SER A 127 24.85 9.14 -5.88
CA SER A 127 25.94 9.16 -6.87
C SER A 127 26.76 7.87 -6.81
N GLU A 128 27.29 7.41 -7.95
CA GLU A 128 28.06 6.16 -8.07
C GLU A 128 29.24 6.06 -7.10
N ARG A 129 29.82 7.19 -6.68
CA ARG A 129 30.86 7.24 -5.64
C ARG A 129 30.29 6.90 -4.25
N VAL A 130 29.14 7.46 -3.88
CA VAL A 130 28.49 7.25 -2.58
C VAL A 130 27.87 5.85 -2.51
N HIS A 131 27.19 5.41 -3.58
CA HIS A 131 26.67 4.05 -3.71
C HIS A 131 27.75 2.99 -3.42
N ARG A 132 28.93 3.11 -4.04
CA ARG A 132 30.06 2.20 -3.80
C ARG A 132 30.64 2.24 -2.38
N VAL A 133 30.56 3.37 -1.68
CA VAL A 133 30.96 3.47 -0.27
C VAL A 133 29.97 2.70 0.62
N GLU A 134 28.67 2.92 0.42
CA GLU A 134 27.62 2.21 1.18
C GLU A 134 27.59 0.70 0.88
N VAL A 135 27.85 0.28 -0.36
CA VAL A 135 28.04 -1.14 -0.73
C VAL A 135 29.20 -1.77 0.07
N ASN A 136 30.34 -1.06 0.20
CA ASN A 136 31.48 -1.56 0.97
C ASN A 136 31.16 -1.63 2.47
N ARG A 137 30.50 -0.60 3.01
CA ARG A 137 30.04 -0.53 4.41
C ARG A 137 29.05 -1.66 4.74
N ALA A 138 28.11 -1.96 3.85
CA ALA A 138 27.17 -3.08 3.98
C ALA A 138 27.89 -4.43 3.93
N ALA A 139 28.89 -4.60 3.05
CA ALA A 139 29.71 -5.80 2.99
C ALA A 139 30.61 -5.96 4.24
N ASP A 140 31.13 -4.87 4.82
CA ASP A 140 31.83 -4.90 6.12
C ASP A 140 30.89 -5.34 7.25
N HIS A 141 29.66 -4.81 7.26
CA HIS A 141 28.63 -5.14 8.24
C HIS A 141 28.23 -6.64 8.19
N LEU A 142 27.96 -7.17 6.99
CA LEU A 142 27.54 -8.55 6.78
C LEU A 142 28.69 -9.57 6.92
N ALA A 143 29.95 -9.16 6.76
CA ALA A 143 31.08 -10.10 6.75
C ALA A 143 31.28 -10.86 8.08
N GLY A 144 30.76 -10.36 9.20
CA GLY A 144 30.70 -11.11 10.46
C GLY A 144 29.73 -12.29 10.38
N LEU A 145 28.51 -12.05 9.91
CA LEU A 145 27.46 -13.05 9.75
C LEU A 145 27.81 -14.08 8.68
N ALA A 146 28.36 -13.65 7.54
CA ALA A 146 28.67 -14.54 6.41
C ALA A 146 29.74 -15.59 6.78
N ARG A 147 30.76 -15.19 7.56
CA ARG A 147 31.79 -16.11 8.07
C ARG A 147 31.22 -17.10 9.08
N LEU A 148 30.32 -16.65 9.97
CA LEU A 148 29.67 -17.50 10.97
C LEU A 148 28.76 -18.53 10.29
N ALA A 149 27.88 -18.09 9.38
CA ALA A 149 27.00 -18.95 8.60
C ALA A 149 27.80 -20.07 7.89
N ARG A 150 28.86 -19.70 7.16
CA ARG A 150 29.74 -20.65 6.47
C ARG A 150 30.40 -21.64 7.42
N GLY A 151 30.73 -21.23 8.65
CA GLY A 151 31.29 -22.11 9.67
C GLY A 151 30.35 -23.25 10.11
N HIS A 152 29.04 -23.08 9.92
CA HIS A 152 28.00 -24.09 10.19
C HIS A 152 27.36 -24.65 8.91
N GLY A 153 27.93 -24.39 7.73
CA GLY A 153 27.40 -24.85 6.43
C GLY A 153 26.19 -24.07 5.90
N MET A 154 25.84 -22.94 6.53
CA MET A 154 24.69 -22.11 6.20
C MET A 154 25.06 -20.99 5.22
N CYS A 155 24.12 -20.55 4.38
CA CYS A 155 24.24 -19.33 3.59
C CYS A 155 23.48 -18.15 4.24
N ILE A 156 23.63 -16.97 3.65
CA ILE A 156 22.79 -15.80 3.92
C ILE A 156 21.82 -15.59 2.76
N VAL A 157 20.56 -15.31 3.09
CA VAL A 157 19.57 -14.78 2.16
C VAL A 157 19.36 -13.31 2.51
N LEU A 158 19.94 -12.41 1.71
CA LEU A 158 19.78 -10.96 1.85
C LEU A 158 18.42 -10.55 1.29
N THR A 159 17.61 -9.88 2.11
CA THR A 159 16.23 -9.49 1.77
C THR A 159 16.04 -7.98 1.73
N ASN A 160 15.17 -7.52 0.82
CA ASN A 160 14.79 -6.11 0.69
C ASN A 160 13.77 -5.71 1.76
N HIS A 161 13.83 -4.43 2.16
CA HIS A 161 12.82 -3.79 3.02
C HIS A 161 12.74 -2.29 2.65
N GLY A 162 12.47 -1.98 1.37
CA GLY A 162 12.44 -0.60 0.87
C GLY A 162 13.78 0.15 0.96
N GLY A 163 13.76 1.41 0.52
CA GLY A 163 14.93 2.30 0.53
C GLY A 163 16.15 1.78 -0.26
N TRP A 164 17.31 2.45 -0.13
CA TRP A 164 18.53 2.11 -0.88
C TRP A 164 18.94 0.63 -0.77
N ALA A 165 18.80 0.05 0.43
CA ALA A 165 19.17 -1.34 0.71
C ALA A 165 18.19 -2.37 0.11
N GLY A 166 16.97 -1.96 -0.23
CA GLY A 166 15.96 -2.81 -0.85
C GLY A 166 16.03 -2.88 -2.37
N GLU A 167 16.85 -2.05 -3.00
CA GLU A 167 16.95 -1.98 -4.46
C GLU A 167 17.68 -3.20 -5.06
N PRO A 168 17.13 -3.87 -6.09
CA PRO A 168 17.74 -5.04 -6.74
C PRO A 168 19.21 -4.85 -7.11
N ARG A 169 19.55 -3.69 -7.68
CA ARG A 169 20.95 -3.34 -8.02
C ARG A 169 21.84 -3.31 -6.77
N THR A 170 21.41 -2.62 -5.71
CA THR A 170 22.17 -2.53 -4.46
C THR A 170 22.43 -3.91 -3.86
N MET A 171 21.39 -4.75 -3.81
CA MET A 171 21.50 -6.11 -3.26
C MET A 171 22.53 -6.94 -4.04
N VAL A 172 22.50 -6.86 -5.37
CA VAL A 172 23.46 -7.50 -6.27
C VAL A 172 24.88 -6.97 -6.08
N ASP A 173 25.06 -5.64 -5.98
CA ASP A 173 26.38 -5.03 -5.80
C ASP A 173 26.99 -5.38 -4.42
N VAL A 174 26.16 -5.53 -3.35
CA VAL A 174 26.58 -6.04 -2.02
C VAL A 174 26.95 -7.52 -2.05
N VAL A 175 26.14 -8.37 -2.71
CA VAL A 175 26.46 -9.81 -2.88
C VAL A 175 27.77 -9.98 -3.65
N ARG A 176 27.97 -9.21 -4.73
CA ARG A 176 29.21 -9.22 -5.52
C ARG A 176 30.42 -8.73 -4.73
N GLU A 177 30.26 -7.73 -3.86
CA GLU A 177 31.35 -7.27 -2.99
C GLU A 177 31.71 -8.31 -1.92
N LEU A 178 30.73 -8.98 -1.29
CA LEU A 178 30.99 -10.11 -0.40
C LEU A 178 31.69 -11.27 -1.13
N ALA A 179 31.27 -11.59 -2.36
CA ALA A 179 31.94 -12.59 -3.19
C ALA A 179 33.41 -12.24 -3.51
N ARG A 180 33.73 -10.97 -3.87
CA ARG A 180 35.11 -10.48 -4.05
C ARG A 180 35.98 -10.68 -2.80
N ARG A 181 35.37 -10.56 -1.61
CA ARG A 181 36.00 -10.77 -0.30
C ARG A 181 36.10 -12.25 0.12
N GLY A 182 35.78 -13.18 -0.78
CA GLY A 182 35.79 -14.63 -0.51
C GLY A 182 34.63 -15.11 0.38
N LEU A 183 33.51 -14.39 0.39
CA LEU A 183 32.28 -14.69 1.15
C LEU A 183 31.11 -14.91 0.18
N GLY A 184 31.26 -15.90 -0.71
CA GLY A 184 30.27 -16.24 -1.74
C GLY A 184 29.03 -17.02 -1.26
N ASN A 185 28.88 -17.27 0.04
CA ASN A 185 27.71 -17.97 0.62
C ASN A 185 26.55 -17.00 0.90
N VAL A 186 26.23 -16.13 -0.06
CA VAL A 186 25.24 -15.06 0.06
C VAL A 186 24.41 -14.97 -1.23
N GLY A 187 23.10 -15.07 -1.11
CA GLY A 187 22.12 -14.85 -2.19
C GLY A 187 21.06 -13.82 -1.82
N ILE A 188 20.12 -13.59 -2.73
CA ILE A 188 19.01 -12.63 -2.59
C ILE A 188 17.69 -13.37 -2.38
N GLY A 189 16.94 -12.93 -1.36
CA GLY A 189 15.53 -13.30 -1.14
C GLY A 189 14.64 -12.09 -1.38
N PHE A 190 14.05 -11.99 -2.56
CA PHE A 190 13.23 -10.83 -2.92
C PHE A 190 11.82 -10.95 -2.33
N ARG A 191 11.35 -9.91 -1.65
CA ARG A 191 10.06 -9.85 -0.95
C ARG A 191 9.16 -8.79 -1.56
N LEU A 192 8.07 -9.24 -2.16
CA LEU A 192 7.19 -8.39 -2.96
C LEU A 192 6.48 -7.32 -2.13
N GLN A 193 6.18 -7.62 -0.86
CA GLN A 193 5.58 -6.68 0.12
C GLN A 193 6.40 -5.39 0.38
N HIS A 194 7.69 -5.37 0.01
CA HIS A 194 8.59 -4.22 0.16
C HIS A 194 9.21 -3.79 -1.17
N ALA A 195 8.50 -4.02 -2.27
CA ALA A 195 8.95 -3.79 -3.64
C ALA A 195 7.81 -3.33 -4.56
N HIS A 196 6.73 -2.75 -4.03
CA HIS A 196 5.55 -2.38 -4.82
C HIS A 196 5.85 -1.36 -5.91
N HIS A 197 6.81 -0.46 -5.70
CA HIS A 197 7.34 0.46 -6.71
C HIS A 197 8.14 -0.22 -7.83
N LEU A 198 8.48 -1.49 -7.70
CA LEU A 198 9.28 -2.29 -8.65
C LEU A 198 8.43 -3.33 -9.43
N ILE A 199 7.10 -3.33 -9.26
CA ILE A 199 6.23 -4.38 -9.83
C ILE A 199 5.90 -4.16 -11.30
N ALA A 200 5.98 -2.92 -11.79
CA ALA A 200 5.84 -2.61 -13.21
C ALA A 200 6.95 -3.31 -14.00
N ASP A 201 8.20 -2.95 -13.74
CA ASP A 201 9.42 -3.45 -14.41
C ASP A 201 9.98 -4.74 -13.77
N LEU A 202 9.11 -5.62 -13.24
CA LEU A 202 9.54 -6.77 -12.44
C LEU A 202 10.44 -7.75 -13.23
N ASP A 203 10.20 -7.92 -14.53
CA ASP A 203 11.04 -8.72 -15.42
C ASP A 203 12.47 -8.14 -15.55
N HIS A 204 12.59 -6.81 -15.66
CA HIS A 204 13.88 -6.11 -15.63
C HIS A 204 14.59 -6.30 -14.29
N HIS A 205 13.86 -6.23 -13.17
CA HIS A 205 14.44 -6.43 -11.83
C HIS A 205 14.83 -7.88 -11.56
N LEU A 206 14.07 -8.87 -12.06
CA LEU A 206 14.47 -10.28 -12.08
C LEU A 206 15.76 -10.46 -12.89
N SER A 207 15.90 -9.80 -14.04
CA SER A 207 17.11 -9.82 -14.89
C SER A 207 18.32 -9.09 -14.27
N ILE A 208 18.11 -8.11 -13.38
CA ILE A 208 19.19 -7.50 -12.58
C ILE A 208 19.73 -8.51 -11.55
N MET A 209 18.83 -9.25 -10.88
CA MET A 209 19.21 -10.19 -9.83
C MET A 209 19.80 -11.50 -10.39
N ASP A 210 19.21 -12.02 -11.47
CA ASP A 210 19.68 -13.19 -12.23
C ASP A 210 20.15 -14.34 -11.32
N GLU A 211 21.38 -14.82 -11.42
CA GLU A 211 21.89 -15.94 -10.62
C GLU A 211 21.90 -15.66 -9.11
N HIS A 212 21.87 -14.39 -8.68
CA HIS A 212 21.89 -14.03 -7.27
C HIS A 212 20.53 -14.23 -6.59
N LEU A 213 19.42 -14.33 -7.33
CA LEU A 213 18.09 -14.56 -6.78
C LEU A 213 17.88 -16.03 -6.38
N VAL A 214 17.95 -16.32 -5.07
CA VAL A 214 17.79 -17.69 -4.55
C VAL A 214 16.40 -17.97 -3.99
N ALA A 215 15.66 -16.93 -3.59
CA ALA A 215 14.30 -17.05 -3.07
C ALA A 215 13.39 -15.87 -3.48
N PHE A 216 12.09 -16.11 -3.56
CA PHE A 216 11.08 -15.09 -3.86
C PHE A 216 9.87 -15.26 -2.94
N MET A 217 9.49 -14.20 -2.23
CA MET A 217 8.40 -14.19 -1.26
C MET A 217 7.16 -13.48 -1.84
N LEU A 218 6.08 -14.25 -1.97
CA LEU A 218 4.82 -13.89 -2.61
C LEU A 218 3.89 -13.11 -1.66
N SER A 219 3.74 -11.82 -1.92
CA SER A 219 2.65 -10.97 -1.39
C SER A 219 1.71 -10.61 -2.55
N GLY A 220 0.42 -10.46 -2.28
CA GLY A 220 -0.48 -9.86 -3.25
C GLY A 220 -0.02 -8.45 -3.64
N ALA A 221 -0.14 -8.11 -4.92
CA ALA A 221 0.47 -6.96 -5.59
C ALA A 221 -0.59 -6.11 -6.30
N ASP A 222 -0.63 -4.81 -5.98
CA ASP A 222 -1.52 -3.84 -6.61
C ASP A 222 -0.74 -2.70 -7.28
N ALA A 223 -1.26 -2.22 -8.42
CA ALA A 223 -0.80 -0.96 -9.00
C ALA A 223 -1.05 0.18 -7.99
N GLY A 224 0.00 0.91 -7.61
CA GLY A 224 -0.13 1.98 -6.60
C GLY A 224 -0.44 1.49 -5.18
N ALA A 225 -0.09 0.24 -4.81
CA ALA A 225 -0.30 -0.31 -3.47
C ALA A 225 0.22 0.60 -2.33
N GLU A 226 1.31 1.32 -2.55
CA GLU A 226 1.90 2.25 -1.58
C GLU A 226 1.06 3.53 -1.37
N ILE A 227 0.31 3.95 -2.40
CA ILE A 227 -0.61 5.10 -2.36
C ILE A 227 -1.93 4.70 -1.68
N THR A 228 -2.46 3.52 -2.04
CA THR A 228 -3.72 2.98 -1.49
C THR A 228 -3.54 2.37 -0.09
N GLY A 229 -2.30 2.15 0.35
CA GLY A 229 -1.98 1.43 1.59
C GLY A 229 -2.14 -0.10 1.50
N ARG A 230 -2.54 -0.65 0.35
CA ARG A 230 -2.76 -2.08 0.11
C ARG A 230 -1.45 -2.86 -0.12
N VAL A 231 -0.40 -2.53 0.64
CA VAL A 231 0.95 -3.11 0.53
C VAL A 231 1.06 -4.55 1.04
N ILE A 232 0.05 -5.05 1.77
CA ILE A 232 0.00 -6.40 2.30
C ILE A 232 -1.36 -7.00 1.95
N LEU A 233 -1.33 -8.01 1.09
CA LEU A 233 -2.48 -8.76 0.60
C LEU A 233 -2.07 -10.24 0.48
N PRO A 234 -3.00 -11.21 0.61
CA PRO A 234 -2.70 -12.57 0.21
C PRO A 234 -2.47 -12.64 -1.31
N PHE A 235 -1.53 -13.47 -1.75
CA PHE A 235 -1.27 -13.63 -3.18
C PHE A 235 -2.49 -14.20 -3.91
N GLY A 236 -2.84 -13.63 -5.06
CA GLY A 236 -4.08 -13.88 -5.81
C GLY A 236 -5.15 -12.80 -5.62
N ALA A 237 -5.07 -11.96 -4.58
CA ALA A 237 -6.01 -10.86 -4.34
C ALA A 237 -5.64 -9.53 -5.04
N GLY A 238 -4.36 -9.32 -5.35
CA GLY A 238 -3.86 -8.14 -6.05
C GLY A 238 -4.16 -8.12 -7.56
N SER A 239 -4.24 -6.92 -8.13
CA SER A 239 -4.46 -6.67 -9.56
C SER A 239 -3.27 -7.08 -10.45
N ARG A 240 -2.03 -6.98 -9.93
CA ARG A 240 -0.79 -7.32 -10.65
C ARG A 240 -0.29 -8.75 -10.37
N ASP A 241 -0.97 -9.56 -9.54
CA ASP A 241 -0.52 -10.93 -9.19
C ASP A 241 -0.35 -11.85 -10.41
N ARG A 242 -1.20 -11.70 -11.43
CA ARG A 242 -1.03 -12.42 -12.69
C ARG A 242 0.24 -12.01 -13.44
N TRP A 243 0.59 -10.72 -13.43
CA TRP A 243 1.84 -10.22 -14.02
C TRP A 243 3.05 -10.81 -13.31
N VAL A 244 3.03 -10.84 -11.97
CA VAL A 244 4.07 -11.48 -11.14
C VAL A 244 4.25 -12.96 -11.47
N THR A 245 3.15 -13.73 -11.61
CA THR A 245 3.22 -15.13 -12.00
C THR A 245 3.77 -15.33 -13.42
N HIS A 246 3.36 -14.49 -14.38
CA HIS A 246 3.93 -14.51 -15.74
C HIS A 246 5.44 -14.23 -15.71
N ALA A 247 5.88 -13.12 -15.10
CA ALA A 247 7.29 -12.74 -15.03
C ALA A 247 8.17 -13.83 -14.38
N LEU A 248 7.71 -14.43 -13.27
CA LEU A 248 8.44 -15.52 -12.61
C LEU A 248 8.54 -16.78 -13.48
N LEU A 249 7.45 -17.19 -14.15
CA LEU A 249 7.45 -18.40 -14.98
C LEU A 249 8.19 -18.22 -16.31
N GLU A 250 8.12 -17.02 -16.92
CA GLU A 250 8.73 -16.71 -18.21
C GLU A 250 10.23 -16.36 -18.08
N SER A 251 10.68 -15.82 -16.93
CA SER A 251 12.11 -15.61 -16.65
C SER A 251 12.96 -16.89 -16.61
N GLY A 252 12.32 -18.07 -16.49
CA GLY A 252 12.99 -19.35 -16.31
C GLY A 252 13.65 -19.55 -14.94
N TRP A 253 13.42 -18.63 -13.99
CA TRP A 253 13.94 -18.70 -12.62
C TRP A 253 13.57 -20.01 -11.91
N ARG A 254 14.45 -20.46 -11.01
CA ARG A 254 14.26 -21.63 -10.15
C ARG A 254 14.92 -21.39 -8.80
N GLY A 255 14.11 -21.23 -7.77
CA GLY A 255 14.56 -21.06 -6.39
C GLY A 255 13.42 -21.29 -5.40
N GLN A 256 13.63 -20.87 -4.16
CA GLN A 256 12.68 -21.11 -3.08
C GLN A 256 11.53 -20.09 -3.11
N LEU A 257 10.33 -20.52 -3.52
CA LEU A 257 9.10 -19.75 -3.28
C LEU A 257 8.77 -19.74 -1.78
N VAL A 258 8.33 -18.58 -1.29
CA VAL A 258 7.89 -18.40 0.10
C VAL A 258 6.55 -17.69 0.14
N VAL A 259 5.56 -18.29 0.82
CA VAL A 259 4.31 -17.62 1.22
C VAL A 259 4.44 -17.12 2.65
N HIS A 260 3.71 -16.07 3.02
CA HIS A 260 3.82 -15.47 4.35
C HIS A 260 2.48 -15.12 4.99
N ALA A 261 2.42 -15.22 6.31
CA ALA A 261 1.24 -14.88 7.12
C ALA A 261 1.39 -13.52 7.81
N VAL A 262 2.02 -12.55 7.14
CA VAL A 262 2.27 -11.24 7.76
C VAL A 262 0.94 -10.50 8.01
N GLY A 263 0.77 -10.06 9.26
CA GLY A 263 -0.45 -9.48 9.81
C GLY A 263 -0.46 -9.61 11.33
N GLN A 264 -1.65 -9.54 11.92
CA GLN A 264 -1.98 -10.09 13.25
C GLN A 264 -3.30 -10.88 13.10
N ASP A 265 -3.27 -11.86 12.20
CA ASP A 265 -4.41 -12.63 11.71
C ASP A 265 -4.21 -14.14 12.01
N ASP A 266 -5.20 -14.99 11.72
CA ASP A 266 -4.95 -16.43 11.67
C ASP A 266 -3.93 -16.75 10.55
N SER A 267 -2.74 -17.19 10.96
CA SER A 267 -1.67 -17.51 10.01
C SER A 267 -2.03 -18.64 9.04
N GLU A 268 -2.90 -19.57 9.44
CA GLU A 268 -3.30 -20.68 8.57
C GLU A 268 -4.17 -20.20 7.41
N ALA A 269 -5.17 -19.35 7.69
CA ALA A 269 -6.00 -18.74 6.67
C ALA A 269 -5.18 -17.89 5.69
N ARG A 270 -4.23 -17.09 6.19
CA ARG A 270 -3.38 -16.23 5.34
C ARG A 270 -2.41 -16.99 4.44
N LEU A 271 -1.85 -18.12 4.93
CA LEU A 271 -1.07 -19.03 4.08
C LEU A 271 -1.96 -19.69 3.03
N LEU A 272 -3.14 -20.21 3.42
CA LEU A 272 -4.07 -20.85 2.49
C LEU A 272 -4.56 -19.91 1.38
N ASP A 273 -4.90 -18.65 1.70
CA ASP A 273 -5.33 -17.67 0.70
C ASP A 273 -4.23 -17.43 -0.35
N SER A 274 -2.98 -17.27 0.09
CA SER A 274 -1.83 -17.06 -0.80
C SER A 274 -1.47 -18.30 -1.64
N LEU A 275 -1.62 -19.51 -1.06
CA LEU A 275 -1.42 -20.78 -1.79
C LEU A 275 -2.49 -20.99 -2.86
N ASP A 276 -3.76 -20.79 -2.52
CA ASP A 276 -4.89 -20.98 -3.43
C ASP A 276 -4.84 -19.97 -4.59
N GLY A 277 -4.45 -18.72 -4.30
CA GLY A 277 -4.28 -17.67 -5.29
C GLY A 277 -3.06 -17.86 -6.19
N TRP A 278 -1.94 -18.37 -5.66
CA TRP A 278 -0.80 -18.79 -6.49
C TRP A 278 -1.19 -19.91 -7.45
N GLU A 279 -1.82 -20.98 -6.95
CA GLU A 279 -2.27 -22.09 -7.80
C GLU A 279 -3.26 -21.64 -8.87
N TRP A 280 -4.21 -20.76 -8.52
CA TRP A 280 -5.12 -20.14 -9.49
C TRP A 280 -4.36 -19.39 -10.60
N SER A 281 -3.36 -18.59 -10.23
CA SER A 281 -2.58 -17.82 -11.20
C SER A 281 -1.75 -18.73 -12.12
N VAL A 282 -1.16 -19.80 -11.58
CA VAL A 282 -0.43 -20.82 -12.35
C VAL A 282 -1.35 -21.62 -13.27
N ASP A 283 -2.53 -22.05 -12.79
CA ASP A 283 -3.51 -22.73 -13.64
C ASP A 283 -3.99 -21.78 -14.78
N ARG A 284 -4.22 -20.49 -14.48
CA ARG A 284 -4.55 -19.47 -15.49
C ARG A 284 -3.43 -19.29 -16.53
N PHE A 285 -2.17 -19.22 -16.11
CA PHE A 285 -1.00 -19.18 -17.01
C PHE A 285 -0.97 -20.41 -17.94
N LEU A 286 -1.20 -21.61 -17.38
CA LEU A 286 -1.28 -22.87 -18.11
C LEU A 286 -2.60 -23.07 -18.88
N ARG A 287 -3.42 -22.01 -19.02
CA ARG A 287 -4.73 -21.99 -19.73
C ARG A 287 -5.75 -23.01 -19.21
N ARG A 288 -5.67 -23.35 -17.92
CA ARG A 288 -6.63 -24.19 -17.21
C ARG A 288 -7.71 -23.32 -16.57
N PRO A 289 -9.00 -23.59 -16.80
CA PRO A 289 -10.07 -22.79 -16.21
C PRO A 289 -10.21 -23.12 -14.71
N ARG A 290 -9.93 -22.12 -13.86
CA ARG A 290 -10.13 -22.15 -12.41
C ARG A 290 -10.72 -20.81 -11.98
N LEU A 291 -11.73 -20.85 -11.10
CA LEU A 291 -12.31 -19.63 -10.51
C LEU A 291 -11.24 -18.93 -9.64
N ARG A 292 -11.30 -17.59 -9.57
CA ARG A 292 -10.45 -16.83 -8.64
C ARG A 292 -10.88 -17.18 -7.21
N PRO A 293 -9.96 -17.55 -6.31
CA PRO A 293 -10.33 -17.81 -4.92
C PRO A 293 -10.71 -16.50 -4.23
N THR A 294 -11.80 -16.53 -3.47
CA THR A 294 -12.13 -15.47 -2.51
C THR A 294 -11.23 -15.65 -1.27
N PRO A 295 -10.47 -14.63 -0.84
CA PRO A 295 -9.70 -14.70 0.39
C PRO A 295 -10.59 -14.97 1.61
N ARG A 296 -10.13 -15.82 2.53
CA ARG A 296 -10.77 -16.11 3.82
C ARG A 296 -10.71 -14.90 4.75
N ILE A 297 -9.66 -14.09 4.62
CA ILE A 297 -9.51 -12.83 5.34
C ILE A 297 -9.21 -11.74 4.30
N LEU A 298 -10.21 -10.91 4.01
CA LEU A 298 -10.12 -9.86 2.98
C LEU A 298 -9.33 -8.64 3.48
N GLU A 299 -9.71 -8.11 4.64
CA GLU A 299 -9.01 -7.01 5.33
C GLU A 299 -7.99 -7.58 6.33
N PRO A 300 -6.68 -7.25 6.27
CA PRO A 300 -5.71 -7.67 7.28
C PRO A 300 -5.91 -6.95 8.62
N THR A 301 -5.93 -7.69 9.72
CA THR A 301 -6.01 -7.14 11.08
C THR A 301 -4.70 -6.46 11.43
N TRP A 302 -4.62 -5.15 11.19
CA TRP A 302 -3.46 -4.32 11.50
C TRP A 302 -3.66 -3.55 12.81
N PRO A 303 -2.65 -3.46 13.70
CA PRO A 303 -2.54 -2.29 14.58
C PRO A 303 -2.49 -1.01 13.70
N PRO A 304 -3.03 0.12 14.17
CA PRO A 304 -3.17 1.33 13.36
C PRO A 304 -1.84 1.75 12.71
N LYS A 305 -1.93 2.28 11.48
CA LYS A 305 -0.84 2.61 10.54
C LYS A 305 0.54 2.73 11.23
N PRO A 306 1.54 1.89 10.88
CA PRO A 306 2.88 2.02 11.42
C PRO A 306 3.39 3.45 11.26
N ASP A 307 4.09 3.97 12.28
CA ASP A 307 4.69 5.30 12.23
C ASP A 307 5.92 5.29 11.31
N TRP A 308 5.64 5.37 10.02
CA TRP A 308 6.63 5.47 8.95
C TRP A 308 7.37 6.82 8.95
N THR A 309 7.16 7.76 9.89
CA THR A 309 7.85 9.06 9.87
C THR A 309 9.35 8.99 10.15
N GLY A 310 9.88 7.81 10.52
CA GLY A 310 11.30 7.62 10.82
C GLY A 310 11.76 8.31 12.11
N ARG A 311 10.83 8.84 12.90
CA ARG A 311 11.11 9.36 14.23
C ARG A 311 11.19 8.20 15.22
N ALA A 312 12.26 8.16 16.01
CA ALA A 312 12.26 7.34 17.21
C ALA A 312 11.12 7.81 18.14
N VAL A 313 10.22 6.91 18.53
CA VAL A 313 9.12 7.20 19.44
C VAL A 313 9.69 7.74 20.76
N PRO A 314 9.35 8.98 21.18
CA PRO A 314 9.84 9.54 22.44
C PRO A 314 9.34 8.69 23.62
N PRO A 315 10.20 8.36 24.61
CA PRO A 315 9.84 7.44 25.69
C PRO A 315 9.06 8.12 26.83
N ASP A 316 7.90 8.73 26.54
CA ASP A 316 6.97 9.26 27.55
C ASP A 316 5.48 9.05 27.13
N ARG A 317 4.54 8.64 27.99
CA ARG A 317 4.57 8.31 29.44
C ARG A 317 3.85 6.99 29.70
N GLY A 318 4.54 6.04 30.33
CA GLY A 318 3.97 4.74 30.74
C GLY A 318 5.01 3.74 31.25
N GLY A 319 6.25 3.84 30.79
CA GLY A 319 7.37 2.93 31.14
C GLY A 319 7.91 2.99 32.58
N HIS A 320 7.07 3.33 33.57
CA HIS A 320 7.45 3.32 35.00
C HIS A 320 7.10 2.02 35.74
N ALA A 321 6.20 1.18 35.21
CA ALA A 321 5.85 -0.10 35.84
C ALA A 321 6.95 -1.18 35.64
N LEU A 322 7.50 -1.31 34.43
CA LEU A 322 8.31 -2.47 34.03
C LEU A 322 9.81 -2.39 34.38
N ARG A 323 10.30 -1.28 34.96
CA ARG A 323 11.72 -1.13 35.33
C ARG A 323 12.07 -1.60 36.74
N ALA A 324 11.09 -1.90 37.59
CA ALA A 324 11.32 -2.43 38.93
C ALA A 324 11.70 -3.93 38.88
N ASP A 325 10.89 -4.75 38.21
CA ASP A 325 11.01 -6.20 38.27
C ASP A 325 12.24 -6.75 37.54
N ALA A 326 12.69 -6.12 36.45
CA ALA A 326 13.91 -6.51 35.75
C ALA A 326 15.16 -6.41 36.64
N ALA A 327 15.23 -5.40 37.51
CA ALA A 327 16.33 -5.23 38.47
C ALA A 327 16.24 -6.27 39.62
N LEU A 328 15.04 -6.71 39.97
CA LEU A 328 14.81 -7.75 40.98
C LEU A 328 15.17 -9.14 40.43
N ALA A 329 14.72 -9.46 39.21
CA ALA A 329 15.03 -10.71 38.51
C ALA A 329 16.55 -10.90 38.27
N HIS A 330 17.26 -9.84 37.85
CA HIS A 330 18.70 -9.91 37.68
C HIS A 330 19.44 -10.15 39.01
N ARG A 331 18.99 -9.55 40.12
CA ARG A 331 19.55 -9.80 41.46
C ARG A 331 19.29 -11.22 41.97
N ALA A 332 18.14 -11.81 41.63
CA ALA A 332 17.84 -13.21 41.96
C ALA A 332 18.77 -14.19 41.19
N ALA A 333 19.00 -13.95 39.90
CA ALA A 333 19.88 -14.80 39.09
C ALA A 333 21.34 -14.80 39.59
N THR A 334 21.91 -13.63 39.87
CA THR A 334 23.32 -13.51 40.29
C THR A 334 23.57 -14.05 41.72
N ALA A 335 22.52 -14.29 42.51
CA ALA A 335 22.63 -14.94 43.82
C ALA A 335 22.82 -16.47 43.74
N ALA A 336 22.41 -17.10 42.63
CA ALA A 336 22.41 -18.57 42.47
C ALA A 336 23.75 -19.14 41.95
N MET A 337 24.67 -18.30 41.48
CA MET A 337 25.95 -18.73 40.87
C MET A 337 27.17 -18.27 41.68
N ARG A 338 27.43 -18.96 42.79
CA ARG A 338 28.75 -18.98 43.46
C ARG A 338 29.24 -20.41 43.60
N VAL A 339 30.34 -20.73 42.91
CA VAL A 339 31.09 -21.98 43.06
C VAL A 339 32.54 -21.61 43.40
N ASP A 340 33.17 -22.40 44.28
CA ASP A 340 34.46 -22.09 44.92
C ASP A 340 35.66 -22.30 43.96
N PRO A 341 36.51 -21.29 43.71
CA PRO A 341 37.62 -21.39 42.76
C PRO A 341 38.86 -22.07 43.39
N ARG A 342 38.81 -23.40 43.59
CA ARG A 342 39.94 -24.20 44.11
C ARG A 342 40.13 -25.58 43.47
N SER A 343 40.56 -25.60 42.21
CA SER A 343 41.28 -26.76 41.64
C SER A 343 42.06 -26.36 40.37
N ASP A 344 43.35 -26.04 40.54
CA ASP A 344 44.37 -26.20 39.50
C ASP A 344 44.79 -27.70 39.52
N PRO A 345 45.10 -28.34 38.38
CA PRO A 345 46.50 -28.28 37.94
C PRO A 345 46.73 -28.31 36.41
N GLY A 346 47.88 -27.79 35.98
CA GLY A 346 48.68 -28.46 34.94
C GLY A 346 49.25 -27.58 33.83
N ALA A 347 50.26 -26.77 34.13
CA ALA A 347 51.02 -26.07 33.09
C ALA A 347 52.01 -27.02 32.39
N ALA A 348 52.06 -26.95 31.05
CA ALA A 348 53.14 -27.47 30.22
C ALA A 348 53.41 -26.47 29.08
N ALA A 349 54.65 -26.03 28.93
CA ALA A 349 55.04 -25.03 27.93
C ALA A 349 55.77 -25.66 26.74
N ALA A 350 55.51 -25.14 25.54
CA ALA A 350 56.27 -25.45 24.32
C ALA A 350 56.39 -24.20 23.43
N SER A 351 57.52 -24.07 22.75
CA SER A 351 57.90 -22.90 21.94
C SER A 351 57.22 -22.84 20.56
N PRO A 352 57.23 -21.68 19.87
CA PRO A 352 56.80 -21.59 18.47
C PRO A 352 57.72 -22.34 17.49
N ASP A 353 57.28 -22.41 16.24
CA ASP A 353 57.93 -23.00 15.06
C ASP A 353 58.18 -24.52 15.09
N THR A 354 57.14 -25.28 14.73
CA THR A 354 57.36 -26.54 13.97
C THR A 354 56.16 -26.88 13.09
N LEU A 355 56.34 -26.86 11.77
CA LEU A 355 55.35 -27.36 10.80
C LEU A 355 55.45 -28.89 10.71
N VAL A 356 54.47 -29.60 11.28
CA VAL A 356 54.33 -31.06 11.17
C VAL A 356 53.11 -31.39 10.30
N PRO A 357 53.23 -32.20 9.24
CA PRO A 357 52.11 -32.50 8.35
C PRO A 357 51.09 -33.44 8.99
N GLY A 358 49.80 -33.09 8.88
CA GLY A 358 48.70 -33.92 9.39
C GLY A 358 48.54 -35.26 8.66
N PRO A 359 47.86 -36.24 9.28
CA PRO A 359 47.69 -37.59 8.72
C PRO A 359 46.84 -37.58 7.44
N ARG A 360 47.22 -38.43 6.48
CA ARG A 360 46.50 -38.60 5.21
C ARG A 360 45.20 -39.38 5.42
N VAL A 361 44.06 -38.75 5.14
CA VAL A 361 42.76 -39.41 5.00
C VAL A 361 42.49 -39.66 3.51
N PRO A 362 42.12 -40.88 3.07
CA PRO A 362 41.83 -41.16 1.66
C PRO A 362 40.47 -40.58 1.24
N THR A 363 40.37 -40.12 0.00
CA THR A 363 39.11 -39.63 -0.60
C THR A 363 38.27 -40.79 -1.17
N PRO A 364 36.91 -40.70 -1.18
CA PRO A 364 36.08 -41.86 -1.53
C PRO A 364 36.06 -42.27 -3.00
N TYR A 365 36.47 -41.39 -3.92
CA TYR A 365 36.44 -41.62 -5.36
C TYR A 365 37.75 -41.18 -6.00
N GLY A 366 38.60 -42.15 -6.37
CA GLY A 366 39.90 -41.89 -6.97
C GLY A 366 39.87 -41.87 -8.49
N GLN A 367 40.26 -40.74 -9.09
CA GLN A 367 40.84 -40.66 -10.43
C GLN A 367 41.74 -39.42 -10.53
N GLN A 368 42.70 -39.43 -11.47
CA GLN A 368 43.72 -38.39 -11.59
C GLN A 368 43.28 -37.29 -12.57
N ALA A 369 43.58 -36.04 -12.25
CA ALA A 369 43.32 -34.89 -13.11
C ALA A 369 44.56 -34.51 -13.96
N PRO A 370 44.40 -34.16 -15.25
CA PRO A 370 45.44 -33.50 -16.04
C PRO A 370 45.64 -32.03 -15.60
N ALA A 371 46.61 -31.35 -16.22
CA ALA A 371 47.22 -30.13 -15.68
C ALA A 371 46.31 -28.87 -15.62
N ARG A 372 46.71 -27.93 -14.74
CA ARG A 372 45.99 -26.72 -14.34
C ARG A 372 45.68 -25.74 -15.47
N GLN A 373 44.52 -25.08 -15.34
CA GLN A 373 44.31 -23.67 -15.68
C GLN A 373 43.72 -22.93 -14.46
N PRO A 374 43.78 -21.59 -14.39
CA PRO A 374 43.50 -20.84 -13.16
C PRO A 374 42.02 -20.85 -12.72
N ALA A 375 41.80 -20.49 -11.46
CA ALA A 375 40.54 -20.69 -10.74
C ALA A 375 39.32 -19.99 -11.38
N ARG A 376 38.19 -20.69 -11.38
CA ARG A 376 36.86 -20.07 -11.46
C ARG A 376 36.38 -19.74 -10.04
N THR A 377 35.77 -18.57 -9.88
CA THR A 377 34.95 -18.25 -8.71
C THR A 377 33.60 -18.94 -8.84
N GLU A 378 33.23 -19.76 -7.87
CA GLU A 378 31.88 -20.33 -7.78
C GLU A 378 30.93 -19.32 -7.13
N SER A 379 29.78 -19.06 -7.75
CA SER A 379 28.73 -18.20 -7.20
C SER A 379 27.84 -18.99 -6.22
N ALA A 380 27.12 -18.29 -5.33
CA ALA A 380 26.11 -18.90 -4.45
C ALA A 380 25.14 -19.80 -5.24
N ALA A 381 24.77 -19.34 -6.43
CA ALA A 381 23.91 -20.03 -7.39
C ALA A 381 24.45 -21.42 -7.82
N ALA A 382 25.76 -21.64 -7.81
CA ALA A 382 26.36 -22.94 -8.10
C ALA A 382 26.25 -23.90 -6.90
N TYR A 383 26.44 -23.39 -5.68
CA TYR A 383 26.32 -24.16 -4.44
C TYR A 383 24.90 -24.72 -4.23
N PHE A 384 23.88 -23.87 -4.41
CA PHE A 384 22.48 -24.29 -4.32
C PHE A 384 22.03 -25.26 -5.44
N ARG A 385 22.76 -25.34 -6.56
CA ARG A 385 22.47 -26.28 -7.66
C ARG A 385 23.05 -27.69 -7.45
N ALA A 386 23.78 -27.94 -6.36
CA ALA A 386 24.58 -29.16 -6.15
C ALA A 386 23.98 -30.19 -5.16
N HIS A 387 22.70 -30.10 -4.78
CA HIS A 387 22.04 -31.02 -3.85
C HIS A 387 21.00 -31.96 -4.54
N PRO A 388 21.43 -33.08 -5.15
CA PRO A 388 20.52 -34.15 -5.57
C PRO A 388 20.16 -35.05 -4.39
N VAL A 389 18.85 -35.23 -4.13
CA VAL A 389 18.37 -36.25 -3.17
C VAL A 389 18.63 -37.63 -3.77
N ALA A 390 19.63 -38.35 -3.24
CA ALA A 390 20.07 -39.64 -3.77
C ALA A 390 19.18 -40.80 -3.33
N ALA A 391 18.84 -41.69 -4.27
CA ALA A 391 17.86 -42.77 -4.08
C ALA A 391 18.46 -44.19 -4.25
N GLY A 392 17.64 -45.21 -3.93
CA GLY A 392 17.89 -46.62 -4.25
C GLY A 392 16.60 -47.44 -4.12
N ARG A 393 16.40 -48.57 -4.80
CA ARG A 393 17.25 -49.32 -5.75
C ARG A 393 16.36 -50.09 -6.80
N PRO A 394 16.89 -50.86 -7.79
CA PRO A 394 16.36 -50.78 -9.18
C PRO A 394 15.80 -52.09 -9.78
N SER A 395 15.64 -52.10 -11.13
CA SER A 395 15.19 -53.17 -12.06
C SER A 395 13.68 -53.21 -12.33
N ALA A 396 13.13 -53.49 -13.53
CA ALA A 396 13.63 -53.58 -14.93
C ALA A 396 12.39 -53.54 -15.89
N THR A 397 12.39 -53.61 -17.24
CA THR A 397 13.43 -53.96 -18.23
C THR A 397 13.37 -53.09 -19.52
N MET A 398 12.74 -53.53 -20.63
CA MET A 398 12.76 -52.87 -21.95
C MET A 398 11.44 -53.02 -22.74
N GLN A 399 11.13 -51.94 -23.51
CA GLN A 399 10.49 -51.89 -24.83
C GLN A 399 8.96 -52.10 -25.02
N PRO A 400 8.39 -51.60 -26.15
CA PRO A 400 6.98 -51.22 -26.24
C PRO A 400 6.13 -52.02 -27.25
N SER A 401 4.81 -51.79 -27.23
CA SER A 401 3.93 -52.02 -28.37
C SER A 401 2.83 -50.95 -28.42
N ALA A 402 2.26 -50.73 -29.62
CA ALA A 402 1.20 -49.75 -29.88
C ALA A 402 -0.11 -50.45 -30.30
N SER A 403 -1.15 -49.66 -30.61
CA SER A 403 -2.50 -50.10 -31.03
C SER A 403 -3.34 -50.75 -29.90
N ALA A 404 -4.68 -50.66 -29.90
CA ALA A 404 -5.58 -49.70 -30.54
C ALA A 404 -6.94 -49.71 -29.80
N SER A 405 -7.75 -48.68 -29.99
CA SER A 405 -9.20 -48.75 -29.71
C SER A 405 -9.87 -49.82 -30.58
N PRO A 406 -11.01 -50.38 -30.16
CA PRO A 406 -12.25 -49.80 -30.67
C PRO A 406 -13.38 -49.64 -29.64
N THR A 407 -14.26 -48.70 -29.96
CA THR A 407 -15.54 -48.44 -29.26
C THR A 407 -16.56 -49.54 -29.54
N ALA A 408 -17.37 -49.91 -28.54
CA ALA A 408 -18.65 -50.58 -28.77
C ALA A 408 -19.66 -50.19 -27.67
N THR A 409 -20.88 -49.84 -28.09
CA THR A 409 -21.99 -49.38 -27.23
C THR A 409 -23.02 -50.49 -27.08
N MET A 410 -23.71 -50.62 -25.92
CA MET A 410 -25.17 -50.82 -25.81
C MET A 410 -25.63 -50.98 -24.34
N GLN A 411 -26.86 -50.52 -24.05
CA GLN A 411 -27.68 -50.85 -22.86
C GLN A 411 -28.76 -51.90 -23.32
N PRO A 412 -29.90 -52.20 -22.63
CA PRO A 412 -30.34 -51.89 -21.25
C PRO A 412 -31.05 -53.05 -20.49
N SER A 413 -31.17 -52.93 -19.16
CA SER A 413 -32.38 -53.27 -18.36
C SER A 413 -32.19 -52.70 -16.94
N ALA A 414 -33.09 -51.92 -16.30
CA ALA A 414 -34.55 -51.94 -16.17
C ALA A 414 -35.06 -52.88 -15.05
N ASN A 415 -35.39 -52.28 -13.90
CA ASN A 415 -36.46 -52.72 -13.00
C ASN A 415 -36.92 -51.56 -12.08
N ALA A 416 -38.24 -51.46 -11.88
CA ALA A 416 -38.88 -50.64 -10.85
C ALA A 416 -39.13 -51.52 -9.59
N ILE A 417 -39.82 -51.17 -8.50
CA ILE A 417 -40.97 -50.26 -8.23
C ILE A 417 -40.91 -49.82 -6.76
N ALA A 418 -41.33 -48.58 -6.44
CA ALA A 418 -42.16 -48.17 -5.28
C ALA A 418 -41.84 -46.75 -4.78
N ALA A 419 -42.89 -45.92 -4.66
CA ALA A 419 -42.92 -44.76 -3.76
C ALA A 419 -43.61 -45.18 -2.43
N PRO A 420 -43.60 -44.33 -1.38
CA PRO A 420 -44.83 -43.55 -1.19
C PRO A 420 -44.67 -42.15 -0.55
N THR A 421 -45.75 -41.36 -0.66
CA THR A 421 -46.17 -40.22 0.21
C THR A 421 -45.23 -39.02 0.42
N ALA A 422 -45.75 -37.84 0.04
CA ALA A 422 -45.29 -36.55 0.55
C ALA A 422 -45.98 -36.20 1.89
N LEU A 423 -45.35 -35.36 2.71
CA LEU A 423 -46.01 -34.56 3.75
C LEU A 423 -45.09 -33.41 4.23
N ALA A 424 -45.69 -32.38 4.84
CA ALA A 424 -45.09 -31.24 5.55
C ALA A 424 -44.16 -30.27 4.77
N ARG A 425 -44.61 -29.02 4.62
CA ARG A 425 -43.75 -27.84 4.39
C ARG A 425 -42.96 -27.52 5.66
N PRO A 426 -41.69 -27.06 5.60
CA PRO A 426 -41.06 -26.34 6.70
C PRO A 426 -41.84 -25.07 7.05
N ALA A 427 -41.89 -24.72 8.33
CA ALA A 427 -42.45 -23.45 8.79
C ALA A 427 -41.48 -22.29 8.52
N ALA A 428 -42.01 -21.07 8.41
CA ALA A 428 -41.18 -19.86 8.35
C ALA A 428 -40.47 -19.63 9.70
N PRO A 429 -39.25 -19.07 9.72
CA PRO A 429 -38.59 -18.67 10.97
C PRO A 429 -39.40 -17.57 11.66
N ALA A 430 -39.49 -17.63 12.99
CA ALA A 430 -40.22 -16.65 13.77
C ALA A 430 -39.54 -15.27 13.74
N LEU A 431 -40.34 -14.19 13.69
CA LEU A 431 -39.80 -12.84 13.83
C LEU A 431 -39.19 -12.65 15.23
N ALA A 432 -38.00 -12.05 15.26
CA ALA A 432 -37.44 -11.51 16.49
C ALA A 432 -38.32 -10.32 16.98
N PRO A 433 -38.49 -10.14 18.29
CA PRO A 433 -39.26 -9.01 18.83
C PRO A 433 -38.56 -7.67 18.53
N ALA A 434 -39.34 -6.66 18.17
CA ALA A 434 -38.83 -5.32 17.92
C ALA A 434 -38.24 -4.67 19.19
N PRO A 435 -37.18 -3.84 19.07
CA PRO A 435 -36.63 -3.11 20.21
C PRO A 435 -37.66 -2.10 20.76
N ALA A 436 -37.69 -1.97 22.08
CA ALA A 436 -38.58 -1.02 22.76
C ALA A 436 -38.19 0.45 22.45
N PRO A 437 -39.15 1.39 22.41
CA PRO A 437 -38.88 2.79 22.09
C PRO A 437 -38.05 3.47 23.19
N ALA A 438 -37.21 4.42 22.78
CA ALA A 438 -36.43 5.25 23.70
C ALA A 438 -37.32 6.12 24.60
N PRO A 439 -36.93 6.38 25.87
CA PRO A 439 -37.72 7.20 26.78
C PRO A 439 -37.79 8.67 26.33
N ALA A 440 -38.95 9.29 26.55
CA ALA A 440 -39.25 10.64 26.05
C ALA A 440 -38.47 11.75 26.78
N LEU A 441 -38.08 12.79 26.03
CA LEU A 441 -37.53 14.04 26.55
C LEU A 441 -38.63 14.93 27.14
N ALA A 442 -38.41 15.43 28.36
CA ALA A 442 -39.18 16.50 28.99
C ALA A 442 -38.38 17.16 30.13
N PRO A 443 -38.67 18.41 30.52
CA PRO A 443 -38.90 19.57 29.64
C PRO A 443 -37.94 20.74 29.98
N THR A 444 -38.04 21.83 29.22
CA THR A 444 -37.20 23.03 29.37
C THR A 444 -37.46 23.80 30.68
N PRO A 445 -36.43 24.29 31.39
CA PRO A 445 -36.56 25.41 32.31
C PRO A 445 -36.40 26.75 31.57
N THR A 446 -37.32 27.70 31.78
CA THR A 446 -37.33 29.01 31.12
C THR A 446 -36.82 30.15 32.01
N HIS A 447 -36.27 31.19 31.35
CA HIS A 447 -36.05 32.57 31.82
C HIS A 447 -35.31 32.85 33.14
N ARG A 448 -34.19 33.58 33.01
CA ARG A 448 -34.09 34.95 33.54
C ARG A 448 -33.50 35.89 32.47
N GLN A 449 -33.59 37.20 32.67
CA GLN A 449 -33.58 38.22 31.61
C GLN A 449 -32.43 39.25 31.75
N ILE A 450 -31.85 39.68 30.61
CA ILE A 450 -31.59 41.09 30.18
C ILE A 450 -30.57 41.93 31.02
N PRO A 451 -29.82 42.94 30.48
CA PRO A 451 -29.91 43.61 29.17
C PRO A 451 -28.62 43.61 28.31
N ALA A 452 -28.72 44.20 27.11
CA ALA A 452 -27.61 44.61 26.24
C ALA A 452 -27.12 46.05 26.55
N PRO A 453 -26.11 46.55 25.81
CA PRO A 453 -26.37 47.78 25.04
C PRO A 453 -26.02 47.67 23.54
N ALA A 454 -26.37 48.71 22.77
CA ALA A 454 -26.31 48.73 21.31
C ALA A 454 -24.90 49.05 20.73
N SER A 455 -24.77 48.87 19.41
CA SER A 455 -23.62 49.25 18.59
C SER A 455 -24.07 50.27 17.53
N ASP A 456 -23.26 51.28 17.24
CA ASP A 456 -23.56 52.28 16.21
C ASP A 456 -22.30 53.02 15.68
N VAL A 457 -22.42 53.66 14.51
CA VAL A 457 -21.51 54.63 13.85
C VAL A 457 -20.21 54.07 13.16
N PRO A 458 -19.75 54.63 11.99
CA PRO A 458 -19.07 53.85 10.93
C PRO A 458 -17.64 54.38 10.53
N PRO A 459 -16.97 53.90 9.45
CA PRO A 459 -15.52 54.06 9.24
C PRO A 459 -15.08 55.17 8.25
N THR A 460 -13.77 55.49 8.22
CA THR A 460 -13.08 56.27 7.14
C THR A 460 -11.60 55.87 6.97
N LEU A 461 -11.00 56.23 5.82
CA LEU A 461 -9.61 55.93 5.39
C LEU A 461 -8.74 57.22 5.24
N PRO A 462 -7.40 57.14 5.07
CA PRO A 462 -6.46 58.21 5.47
C PRO A 462 -5.82 59.04 4.33
N PRO A 463 -5.10 60.14 4.66
CA PRO A 463 -4.17 60.86 3.78
C PRO A 463 -2.68 60.51 4.04
N ARG A 464 -1.76 61.13 3.27
CA ARG A 464 -0.30 60.80 3.16
C ARG A 464 0.66 61.92 3.59
N LEU A 465 1.89 61.53 3.96
CA LEU A 465 3.21 62.17 3.73
C LEU A 465 3.46 63.67 4.02
N ALA A 466 4.40 63.96 4.94
CA ALA A 466 5.39 65.07 4.84
C ALA A 466 6.58 64.89 5.83
N ALA A 467 7.72 65.54 5.57
CA ALA A 467 8.96 65.62 6.39
C ALA A 467 9.85 66.81 5.88
N PRO A 468 11.00 67.21 6.50
CA PRO A 468 11.66 66.78 7.74
C PRO A 468 11.53 67.84 8.88
N PRO A 469 12.48 68.72 9.34
CA PRO A 469 13.91 68.99 9.02
C PRO A 469 14.90 68.56 10.16
N THR A 470 15.97 69.33 10.45
CA THR A 470 17.15 68.93 11.27
C THR A 470 17.90 70.09 11.96
N SER A 471 18.42 69.92 13.21
CA SER A 471 19.53 70.70 13.83
C SER A 471 19.84 70.23 15.29
N LEU A 472 20.99 70.52 15.96
CA LEU A 472 22.42 70.38 15.59
C LEU A 472 23.37 70.61 16.81
N THR A 473 24.20 69.62 17.24
CA THR A 473 25.49 69.77 18.02
C THR A 473 25.47 70.46 19.43
N PRO A 474 26.60 70.55 20.21
CA PRO A 474 27.93 69.88 20.19
C PRO A 474 28.39 69.22 21.54
N LEU A 475 29.62 68.68 21.57
CA LEU A 475 30.34 68.04 22.71
C LEU A 475 31.33 69.00 23.44
N PRO A 476 31.77 68.68 24.69
CA PRO A 476 33.16 68.24 24.95
C PRO A 476 33.33 67.27 26.16
N ALA A 477 34.52 66.85 26.64
CA ALA A 477 35.73 66.25 26.00
C ALA A 477 36.81 65.82 27.07
N ARG A 478 37.78 64.97 26.67
CA ARG A 478 39.15 64.81 27.27
C ARG A 478 39.28 64.02 28.63
N PRO A 479 40.50 63.63 29.13
CA PRO A 479 41.01 62.25 28.95
C PRO A 479 41.72 61.61 30.19
N SER A 480 42.36 60.42 30.05
CA SER A 480 43.71 60.04 30.60
C SER A 480 43.93 58.49 30.70
N MET A 481 45.13 58.06 31.13
CA MET A 481 45.62 56.67 31.16
C MET A 481 45.73 56.11 32.60
N ARG A 482 45.53 54.78 32.80
CA ARG A 482 46.59 53.80 33.22
C ARG A 482 46.05 52.48 33.82
N LEU A 483 46.93 51.46 33.73
CA LEU A 483 47.07 50.25 34.58
C LEU A 483 46.06 49.09 34.49
N ARG A 484 46.60 47.87 34.64
CA ARG A 484 45.89 46.58 34.86
C ARG A 484 45.60 46.38 36.35
N PRO A 485 44.60 45.55 36.68
CA PRO A 485 44.91 44.29 37.37
C PRO A 485 44.25 43.06 36.71
N SER A 486 44.72 41.85 37.08
CA SER A 486 44.10 40.57 36.69
C SER A 486 43.32 39.96 37.86
N PRO A 487 42.10 39.44 37.64
CA PRO A 487 41.52 38.48 38.57
C PRO A 487 40.77 37.29 37.93
N GLY A 488 41.00 36.08 38.47
CA GLY A 488 40.03 34.98 38.50
C GLY A 488 39.83 34.10 37.25
N PRO A 489 39.41 32.83 37.43
CA PRO A 489 38.83 32.03 36.35
C PRO A 489 37.40 32.51 36.04
N ALA A 490 37.05 32.56 34.76
CA ALA A 490 35.74 33.05 34.33
C ALA A 490 34.61 32.04 34.60
N ALA A 491 33.41 32.56 34.92
CA ALA A 491 32.19 31.76 35.04
C ALA A 491 31.72 31.25 33.67
N ALA A 492 30.79 30.27 33.69
CA ALA A 492 30.20 29.71 32.48
C ALA A 492 29.49 30.79 31.62
N PRO A 493 29.49 30.67 30.27
CA PRO A 493 28.83 31.64 29.41
C PRO A 493 27.33 31.69 29.65
N ILE A 494 26.79 32.90 29.81
CA ILE A 494 25.35 33.15 29.71
C ILE A 494 24.96 33.06 28.23
N ASP A 495 23.88 32.34 27.91
CA ASP A 495 23.37 32.23 26.54
C ASP A 495 22.77 33.56 26.06
N LEU A 496 23.62 34.36 25.42
CA LEU A 496 23.23 35.56 24.69
C LEU A 496 22.79 35.14 23.28
N GLY A 497 21.53 34.68 23.19
CA GLY A 497 20.91 34.15 21.97
C GLY A 497 21.05 35.03 20.71
N PRO A 498 20.80 34.46 19.52
CA PRO A 498 21.51 34.74 18.26
C PRO A 498 21.78 36.21 17.96
N THR A 499 22.97 36.53 17.47
CA THR A 499 23.35 37.92 17.16
C THR A 499 22.46 38.54 16.09
N ARG A 500 22.43 39.89 16.00
CA ARG A 500 21.77 40.61 14.89
C ARG A 500 22.25 40.17 13.50
N ARG A 501 23.47 39.60 13.38
CA ARG A 501 24.02 39.09 12.12
C ARG A 501 23.49 37.70 11.79
N GLN A 502 23.35 36.81 12.79
CA GLN A 502 22.72 35.49 12.63
C GLN A 502 21.24 35.62 12.26
N ARG A 503 20.45 36.40 13.01
CA ARG A 503 19.03 36.67 12.67
C ARG A 503 18.82 37.26 11.27
N ARG A 504 19.80 37.99 10.73
CA ARG A 504 19.75 38.50 9.35
C ARG A 504 20.04 37.38 8.33
N ALA A 505 21.03 36.53 8.59
CA ALA A 505 21.34 35.38 7.74
C ALA A 505 20.20 34.34 7.72
N GLU A 506 19.64 34.02 8.89
CA GLU A 506 18.46 33.16 9.07
C GLU A 506 17.27 33.69 8.26
N ARG A 507 16.95 34.99 8.39
CA ARG A 507 15.86 35.64 7.64
C ARG A 507 16.11 35.63 6.13
N GLU A 508 17.33 35.91 5.68
CA GLU A 508 17.69 35.83 4.26
C GLU A 508 17.65 34.40 3.70
N GLN A 509 17.98 33.40 4.52
CA GLN A 509 17.89 31.98 4.15
C GLN A 509 16.42 31.55 4.03
N HIS A 510 15.59 31.85 5.02
CA HIS A 510 14.15 31.61 4.97
C HIS A 510 13.48 32.33 3.78
N GLU A 511 13.91 33.56 3.45
CA GLU A 511 13.46 34.28 2.26
C GLU A 511 13.95 33.65 0.94
N ARG A 512 15.01 32.84 0.92
CA ARG A 512 15.44 32.06 -0.25
C ARG A 512 14.62 30.78 -0.36
N GLU A 513 14.58 29.99 0.70
CA GLU A 513 13.78 28.75 0.81
C GLU A 513 12.30 28.98 0.45
N THR A 514 11.69 30.07 0.95
CA THR A 514 10.30 30.44 0.62
C THR A 514 10.12 30.82 -0.86
N ARG A 515 11.12 31.47 -1.49
CA ARG A 515 11.08 31.80 -2.92
C ARG A 515 11.24 30.56 -3.80
N ASP A 516 12.15 29.66 -3.44
CA ASP A 516 12.38 28.43 -4.19
C ASP A 516 11.20 27.44 -4.02
N ALA A 517 10.58 27.37 -2.84
CA ALA A 517 9.32 26.67 -2.63
C ALA A 517 8.17 27.28 -3.46
N THR A 518 7.99 28.61 -3.45
CA THR A 518 6.99 29.31 -4.27
C THR A 518 7.23 29.09 -5.77
N ARG A 519 8.49 28.99 -6.19
CA ARG A 519 8.88 28.69 -7.56
C ARG A 519 8.55 27.25 -7.94
N GLY A 520 8.94 26.27 -7.12
CA GLY A 520 8.61 24.86 -7.33
C GLY A 520 7.10 24.64 -7.40
N MET A 521 6.32 25.28 -6.52
CA MET A 521 4.85 25.22 -6.55
C MET A 521 4.27 25.81 -7.85
N ARG A 522 4.83 26.91 -8.37
CA ARG A 522 4.43 27.50 -9.66
C ARG A 522 4.87 26.67 -10.87
N GLU A 523 6.01 25.98 -10.79
CA GLU A 523 6.50 25.09 -11.85
C GLU A 523 5.66 23.80 -11.89
N ALA A 524 5.32 23.22 -10.73
CA ALA A 524 4.38 22.10 -10.59
C ALA A 524 2.97 22.47 -11.08
N GLN A 525 2.42 23.62 -10.66
CA GLN A 525 1.09 24.07 -11.11
C GLN A 525 1.05 24.30 -12.63
N ARG A 526 2.14 24.82 -13.23
CA ARG A 526 2.30 24.93 -14.69
C ARG A 526 2.43 23.58 -15.39
N GLN A 527 3.00 22.57 -14.73
CA GLN A 527 3.08 21.22 -15.27
C GLN A 527 1.72 20.52 -15.22
N ALA A 528 1.01 20.58 -14.10
CA ALA A 528 -0.37 20.09 -13.99
C ALA A 528 -1.30 20.75 -15.03
N SER A 529 -1.20 22.08 -15.23
CA SER A 529 -1.95 22.76 -16.31
C SER A 529 -1.57 22.29 -17.71
N ARG A 530 -0.32 21.86 -17.96
CA ARG A 530 0.11 21.31 -19.25
C ARG A 530 -0.36 19.88 -19.47
N GLU A 531 -0.39 19.07 -18.41
CA GLU A 531 -0.89 17.70 -18.44
C GLU A 531 -2.41 17.68 -18.62
N ALA A 532 -3.16 18.54 -17.92
CA ALA A 532 -4.58 18.79 -18.16
C ALA A 532 -4.90 19.41 -19.54
N SER A 533 -3.89 19.94 -20.25
CA SER A 533 -4.02 20.47 -21.61
C SER A 533 -3.49 19.53 -22.71
N ARG A 534 -3.10 18.29 -22.38
CA ARG A 534 -2.75 17.30 -23.41
C ARG A 534 -4.04 16.79 -24.09
N GLY A 535 -4.02 16.71 -25.42
CA GLY A 535 -4.96 15.86 -26.16
C GLY A 535 -4.72 14.38 -25.86
N PRO A 536 -5.60 13.48 -26.33
CA PRO A 536 -5.50 12.06 -26.04
C PRO A 536 -4.16 11.45 -26.50
N GLU A 537 -3.65 10.52 -25.71
CA GLU A 537 -2.48 9.72 -26.08
C GLU A 537 -2.94 8.47 -26.84
N ARG A 538 -2.19 8.06 -27.88
CA ARG A 538 -2.53 6.88 -28.70
C ARG A 538 -1.86 5.63 -28.12
N ILE A 539 -2.65 4.72 -27.55
CA ILE A 539 -2.17 3.40 -27.13
C ILE A 539 -2.70 2.35 -28.12
N GLY A 540 -1.81 1.84 -28.96
CA GLY A 540 -2.16 0.94 -30.06
C GLY A 540 -3.11 1.60 -31.07
N HIS A 541 -4.34 1.10 -31.14
CA HIS A 541 -5.42 1.62 -31.99
C HIS A 541 -6.50 2.41 -31.22
N ARG A 542 -6.24 2.79 -29.96
CA ARG A 542 -7.19 3.52 -29.11
C ARG A 542 -6.61 4.87 -28.69
N ASP A 543 -7.47 5.87 -28.64
CA ASP A 543 -7.19 7.19 -28.08
C ASP A 543 -7.64 7.20 -26.61
N VAL A 544 -6.72 7.53 -25.70
CA VAL A 544 -6.94 7.43 -24.25
C VAL A 544 -6.67 8.77 -23.56
N ARG A 545 -7.44 9.04 -22.51
CA ARG A 545 -7.11 10.04 -21.48
C ARG A 545 -6.43 9.31 -20.33
N ILE A 546 -5.30 9.85 -19.88
CA ILE A 546 -4.55 9.31 -18.74
C ILE A 546 -4.90 10.13 -17.50
N ILE A 547 -5.43 9.48 -16.48
CA ILE A 547 -5.88 10.10 -15.22
C ILE A 547 -4.86 9.81 -14.12
N ALA A 548 -4.47 10.83 -13.35
CA ALA A 548 -3.52 10.69 -12.26
C ALA A 548 -4.03 9.74 -11.16
N PRO A 549 -3.15 9.08 -10.37
CA PRO A 549 -3.58 8.11 -9.37
C PRO A 549 -4.22 8.83 -8.18
N ASP A 550 -5.50 8.56 -7.95
CA ASP A 550 -6.32 9.12 -6.88
C ASP A 550 -7.04 7.99 -6.08
N PRO A 551 -7.33 8.12 -4.77
CA PRO A 551 -7.99 7.06 -3.99
C PRO A 551 -9.29 6.50 -4.58
N TYR A 552 -10.09 7.30 -5.30
CA TYR A 552 -11.35 6.85 -5.92
C TYR A 552 -11.12 6.07 -7.22
N THR A 553 -9.93 6.16 -7.81
CA THR A 553 -9.58 5.58 -9.13
C THR A 553 -9.90 4.08 -9.24
N GLY A 554 -9.68 3.31 -8.17
CA GLY A 554 -10.00 1.89 -8.13
C GLY A 554 -11.49 1.59 -8.20
N ALA A 555 -12.31 2.47 -7.60
CA ALA A 555 -13.77 2.39 -7.65
C ALA A 555 -14.30 2.82 -9.03
N ILE A 556 -13.74 3.88 -9.62
CA ILE A 556 -14.11 4.33 -10.98
C ILE A 556 -13.75 3.27 -12.03
N HIS A 557 -12.62 2.56 -11.89
CA HIS A 557 -12.29 1.42 -12.77
C HIS A 557 -13.37 0.33 -12.72
N ALA A 558 -13.79 -0.09 -11.53
CA ALA A 558 -14.84 -1.11 -11.36
C ALA A 558 -16.19 -0.64 -11.93
N LEU A 559 -16.55 0.63 -11.70
CA LEU A 559 -17.78 1.24 -12.19
C LEU A 559 -17.83 1.29 -13.73
N LEU A 560 -16.75 1.75 -14.38
CA LEU A 560 -16.68 1.84 -15.84
C LEU A 560 -16.61 0.45 -16.52
N LEU A 561 -16.02 -0.56 -15.86
CA LEU A 561 -16.10 -1.95 -16.34
C LEU A 561 -17.53 -2.50 -16.25
N HIS A 562 -18.22 -2.29 -15.12
CA HIS A 562 -19.62 -2.69 -14.96
C HIS A 562 -20.51 -2.07 -16.04
N LEU A 563 -20.34 -0.77 -16.32
CA LEU A 563 -21.08 -0.08 -17.36
C LEU A 563 -20.79 -0.61 -18.78
N GLU A 564 -19.56 -1.06 -19.07
CA GLU A 564 -19.25 -1.78 -20.34
C GLU A 564 -19.91 -3.17 -20.37
N ASP A 565 -19.85 -3.94 -19.27
CA ASP A 565 -20.39 -5.31 -19.17
C ASP A 565 -21.93 -5.36 -19.25
N VAL A 566 -22.66 -4.40 -18.66
CA VAL A 566 -24.13 -4.26 -18.85
C VAL A 566 -24.51 -3.61 -20.19
N GLY A 567 -23.53 -3.20 -20.99
CA GLY A 567 -23.73 -2.66 -22.34
C GLY A 567 -24.11 -1.17 -22.40
N PHE A 568 -23.94 -0.41 -21.31
CA PHE A 568 -24.23 1.02 -21.26
C PHE A 568 -23.16 1.83 -22.00
N LYS A 569 -23.46 2.17 -23.26
CA LYS A 569 -22.56 2.94 -24.14
C LYS A 569 -22.45 4.43 -23.77
N GLY A 570 -23.13 4.88 -22.71
CA GLY A 570 -23.13 6.28 -22.26
C GLY A 570 -21.98 6.66 -21.33
N ALA A 571 -20.99 5.78 -21.13
CA ALA A 571 -19.78 6.05 -20.35
C ALA A 571 -18.51 5.77 -21.19
N PRO A 572 -17.34 6.33 -20.82
CA PRO A 572 -16.06 5.92 -21.39
C PRO A 572 -15.66 4.55 -20.84
N ARG A 573 -15.05 3.71 -21.67
CA ARG A 573 -14.49 2.44 -21.19
C ARG A 573 -13.22 2.65 -20.37
N SER A 574 -12.96 1.76 -19.41
CA SER A 574 -11.67 1.69 -18.72
C SER A 574 -10.77 0.64 -19.35
N PHE A 575 -9.48 0.96 -19.48
CA PHE A 575 -8.44 0.07 -20.00
C PHE A 575 -7.45 -0.36 -18.90
N GLY A 576 -7.81 -0.18 -17.63
CA GLY A 576 -6.94 -0.46 -16.48
C GLY A 576 -5.97 0.69 -16.23
N TRP A 577 -4.69 0.36 -15.99
CA TRP A 577 -3.66 1.33 -15.61
C TRP A 577 -2.39 1.17 -16.43
N ASP A 578 -1.65 2.25 -16.59
CA ASP A 578 -0.29 2.22 -17.11
C ASP A 578 0.75 1.82 -16.05
N ASP A 579 2.02 1.82 -16.45
CA ASP A 579 3.15 1.41 -15.62
C ASP A 579 3.61 2.49 -14.62
N HIS A 580 2.95 3.65 -14.62
CA HIS A 580 3.03 4.67 -13.58
C HIS A 580 1.82 4.63 -12.63
N GLY A 581 0.96 3.61 -12.75
CA GLY A 581 -0.26 3.47 -11.95
C GLY A 581 -1.36 4.47 -12.30
N ARG A 582 -1.24 5.18 -13.43
CA ARG A 582 -2.23 6.15 -13.91
C ARG A 582 -3.35 5.41 -14.64
N HIS A 583 -4.59 5.82 -14.43
CA HIS A 583 -5.76 5.14 -14.96
C HIS A 583 -6.00 5.51 -16.42
N LEU A 584 -6.19 4.50 -17.26
CA LEU A 584 -6.37 4.62 -18.70
C LEU A 584 -7.85 4.56 -19.02
N VAL A 585 -8.41 5.67 -19.48
CA VAL A 585 -9.83 5.83 -19.80
C VAL A 585 -10.00 6.21 -21.27
N GLU A 586 -11.05 5.73 -21.90
CA GLU A 586 -11.39 6.07 -23.28
C GLU A 586 -11.54 7.58 -23.48
N PHE A 587 -10.86 8.12 -24.49
CA PHE A 587 -11.17 9.47 -24.97
C PHE A 587 -12.46 9.42 -25.80
N VAL A 588 -13.54 9.96 -25.24
CA VAL A 588 -14.85 9.99 -25.91
C VAL A 588 -14.82 11.01 -27.05
N THR A 589 -14.60 10.53 -28.27
CA THR A 589 -14.63 11.36 -29.49
C THR A 589 -16.04 11.87 -29.77
N GLY A 590 -16.20 13.20 -29.78
CA GLY A 590 -17.46 13.88 -30.05
C GLY A 590 -17.34 15.39 -29.84
N THR A 591 -18.47 16.07 -29.67
CA THR A 591 -18.57 17.49 -29.31
C THR A 591 -19.21 17.63 -27.94
N ARG A 592 -18.54 18.36 -27.03
CA ARG A 592 -19.02 18.63 -25.67
C ARG A 592 -20.26 19.53 -25.71
N ALA A 593 -21.26 19.26 -24.88
CA ALA A 593 -22.59 19.90 -25.02
C ALA A 593 -22.62 21.39 -24.69
N ASP A 594 -21.60 21.91 -24.00
CA ASP A 594 -21.36 23.34 -23.76
C ASP A 594 -20.58 24.05 -24.89
N HIS A 595 -20.09 23.32 -25.91
CA HIS A 595 -19.27 23.88 -26.96
C HIS A 595 -20.12 24.65 -27.99
N PRO A 596 -19.71 25.83 -28.49
CA PRO A 596 -20.46 26.62 -29.48
C PRO A 596 -20.67 25.97 -30.87
N SER A 597 -20.28 24.71 -31.05
CA SER A 597 -20.55 23.90 -32.24
C SER A 597 -21.28 22.59 -31.94
N ALA A 598 -21.81 22.44 -30.72
CA ALA A 598 -22.73 21.35 -30.41
C ALA A 598 -24.06 21.60 -31.15
N PRO A 599 -24.80 20.54 -31.52
CA PRO A 599 -26.17 20.69 -32.03
C PRO A 599 -27.09 21.35 -30.99
N ASP A 600 -28.09 22.12 -31.43
CA ASP A 600 -29.03 22.80 -30.52
C ASP A 600 -29.74 21.81 -29.56
N GLU A 601 -30.03 20.60 -30.04
CA GLU A 601 -30.65 19.54 -29.26
C GLU A 601 -29.66 18.77 -28.33
N ALA A 602 -28.38 19.18 -28.26
CA ALA A 602 -27.43 18.69 -27.25
C ALA A 602 -27.87 19.04 -25.81
N LEU A 603 -28.58 20.17 -25.66
CA LEU A 603 -29.09 20.67 -24.38
C LEU A 603 -30.63 20.60 -24.29
N ASP A 604 -31.29 19.71 -25.05
CA ASP A 604 -32.70 19.36 -24.82
C ASP A 604 -32.83 18.67 -23.43
N PRO A 605 -33.53 19.28 -22.46
CA PRO A 605 -33.72 18.68 -21.14
C PRO A 605 -34.34 17.28 -21.24
N SER A 606 -35.25 17.08 -22.18
CA SER A 606 -35.97 15.80 -22.37
C SER A 606 -35.02 14.67 -22.79
N ARG A 607 -34.02 14.97 -23.63
CA ARG A 607 -32.94 14.05 -24.05
C ARG A 607 -31.99 13.74 -22.91
N ILE A 608 -31.61 14.74 -22.11
CA ILE A 608 -30.79 14.54 -20.90
C ILE A 608 -31.52 13.68 -19.87
N GLY A 609 -32.84 13.90 -19.68
CA GLY A 609 -33.68 13.11 -18.79
C GLY A 609 -33.68 11.62 -19.15
N ARG A 610 -33.91 11.30 -20.44
CA ARG A 610 -33.83 9.92 -20.95
C ARG A 610 -32.44 9.31 -20.73
N PHE A 611 -31.38 10.05 -21.07
CA PHE A 611 -30.01 9.61 -20.88
C PHE A 611 -29.68 9.30 -19.41
N MET A 612 -30.14 10.13 -18.47
CA MET A 612 -29.96 9.89 -17.03
C MET A 612 -30.80 8.71 -16.52
N HIS A 613 -31.99 8.47 -17.09
CA HIS A 613 -32.77 7.26 -16.78
C HIS A 613 -32.00 6.00 -17.20
N ASP A 614 -31.57 5.93 -18.47
CA ASP A 614 -30.78 4.81 -19.01
C ASP A 614 -29.47 4.60 -18.24
N MET A 615 -28.82 5.69 -17.79
CA MET A 615 -27.62 5.65 -16.95
C MET A 615 -27.91 5.07 -15.57
N HIS A 616 -28.96 5.53 -14.91
CA HIS A 616 -29.32 5.04 -13.58
C HIS A 616 -29.80 3.57 -13.60
N ASP A 617 -30.46 3.13 -14.67
CA ASP A 617 -30.83 1.72 -14.88
C ASP A 617 -29.58 0.81 -15.01
N ALA A 618 -28.56 1.28 -15.73
CA ALA A 618 -27.29 0.56 -15.83
C ALA A 618 -26.54 0.48 -14.49
N LEU A 619 -26.64 1.53 -13.66
CA LEU A 619 -26.01 1.61 -12.34
C LEU A 619 -26.72 0.76 -11.27
N GLU A 620 -28.03 0.47 -11.41
CA GLU A 620 -28.82 -0.23 -10.37
C GLU A 620 -28.34 -1.67 -10.09
N SER A 621 -27.64 -2.28 -11.03
CA SER A 621 -27.04 -3.62 -10.89
C SER A 621 -25.58 -3.62 -10.44
N PHE A 622 -24.99 -2.46 -10.14
CA PHE A 622 -23.59 -2.36 -9.71
C PHE A 622 -23.46 -2.64 -8.21
N GLU A 623 -22.81 -3.75 -7.87
CA GLU A 623 -22.35 -4.04 -6.51
C GLU A 623 -20.94 -3.44 -6.30
N PRO A 624 -20.76 -2.40 -5.47
CA PRO A 624 -19.44 -1.83 -5.22
C PRO A 624 -18.53 -2.86 -4.53
N PRO A 625 -17.31 -3.12 -5.04
CA PRO A 625 -16.39 -4.03 -4.37
C PRO A 625 -15.89 -3.43 -3.06
N ASP A 626 -15.60 -4.25 -2.04
CA ASP A 626 -15.32 -3.80 -0.66
C ASP A 626 -14.16 -2.78 -0.52
N TYR A 627 -13.25 -2.73 -1.50
CA TYR A 627 -12.14 -1.75 -1.54
C TYR A 627 -12.51 -0.39 -2.13
N ALA A 628 -13.77 -0.18 -2.57
CA ALA A 628 -14.19 1.01 -3.29
C ALA A 628 -14.32 2.23 -2.38
N LEU A 629 -13.34 3.14 -2.47
CA LEU A 629 -13.45 4.48 -1.92
C LEU A 629 -14.20 5.38 -2.90
N TRP A 630 -15.11 6.20 -2.37
CA TRP A 630 -15.95 7.11 -3.14
C TRP A 630 -15.84 8.56 -2.65
N PHE A 631 -16.31 9.49 -3.46
CA PHE A 631 -16.29 10.92 -3.16
C PHE A 631 -17.31 11.30 -2.05
N ASP A 632 -16.86 11.35 -0.79
CA ASP A 632 -17.63 11.84 0.38
C ASP A 632 -17.64 13.39 0.50
N GLY A 633 -17.64 14.09 -0.63
CA GLY A 633 -17.72 15.55 -0.65
C GLY A 633 -19.14 16.08 -0.47
N LEU A 634 -20.13 15.35 -0.97
CA LEU A 634 -21.52 15.81 -1.16
C LEU A 634 -22.53 14.77 -0.65
N PRO A 635 -22.56 14.51 0.68
CA PRO A 635 -23.36 13.43 1.26
C PRO A 635 -24.88 13.60 0.97
N PRO A 636 -25.52 12.62 0.32
CA PRO A 636 -26.93 12.66 -0.05
C PRO A 636 -27.87 12.39 1.15
N PRO A 637 -29.16 12.70 1.03
CA PRO A 637 -30.21 12.12 1.86
C PRO A 637 -30.59 10.73 1.32
N GLY A 638 -30.08 9.67 1.95
CA GLY A 638 -30.21 8.28 1.48
C GLY A 638 -28.88 7.75 0.95
N GLY A 639 -28.90 6.79 0.03
CA GLY A 639 -27.68 6.20 -0.54
C GLY A 639 -27.82 4.70 -0.81
N ASP A 640 -28.55 4.36 -1.87
CA ASP A 640 -28.74 2.98 -2.37
C ASP A 640 -28.07 2.72 -3.73
N LEU A 641 -27.59 3.78 -4.39
CA LEU A 641 -27.00 3.73 -5.73
C LEU A 641 -25.65 4.46 -5.76
N ILE A 642 -24.70 4.00 -6.59
CA ILE A 642 -23.54 4.83 -6.97
C ILE A 642 -23.95 5.68 -8.18
N VAL A 643 -23.87 7.00 -8.04
CA VAL A 643 -24.29 7.97 -9.07
C VAL A 643 -23.12 8.84 -9.52
N HIS A 644 -23.26 9.57 -10.63
CA HIS A 644 -22.17 10.34 -11.24
C HIS A 644 -21.87 11.64 -10.48
N GLN A 645 -22.84 12.20 -9.76
CA GLN A 645 -22.79 13.42 -8.94
C GLN A 645 -22.56 14.73 -9.72
N ASP A 646 -21.96 14.70 -10.90
CA ASP A 646 -21.54 15.88 -11.69
C ASP A 646 -22.07 15.86 -13.15
N ILE A 647 -23.35 15.55 -13.35
CA ILE A 647 -23.99 15.65 -14.68
C ILE A 647 -24.27 17.13 -15.04
N ALA A 648 -23.35 17.74 -15.80
CA ALA A 648 -23.41 19.11 -16.28
C ALA A 648 -23.13 19.21 -17.80
N PRO A 649 -23.48 20.33 -18.49
CA PRO A 649 -23.21 20.54 -19.92
C PRO A 649 -21.74 20.35 -20.35
N SER A 650 -20.78 20.67 -19.48
CA SER A 650 -19.35 20.43 -19.70
C SER A 650 -18.96 18.95 -19.68
N ASN A 651 -19.80 18.11 -19.08
CA ASN A 651 -19.49 16.71 -18.78
C ASN A 651 -20.30 15.76 -19.68
N ILE A 652 -21.10 16.28 -20.61
CA ILE A 652 -21.80 15.51 -21.65
C ILE A 652 -21.10 15.70 -23.01
N VAL A 653 -20.83 14.59 -23.69
CA VAL A 653 -20.30 14.55 -25.06
C VAL A 653 -21.35 13.98 -26.01
N VAL A 654 -21.69 14.74 -27.05
CA VAL A 654 -22.46 14.27 -28.21
C VAL A 654 -21.52 13.57 -29.17
N LYS A 655 -21.69 12.27 -29.37
CA LYS A 655 -20.88 11.46 -30.29
C LYS A 655 -21.32 11.68 -31.74
N SER A 656 -20.48 11.25 -32.69
CA SER A 656 -20.75 11.38 -34.13
C SER A 656 -21.95 10.57 -34.65
N ASP A 657 -22.47 9.62 -33.86
CA ASP A 657 -23.70 8.87 -34.13
C ASP A 657 -24.96 9.50 -33.49
N GLY A 658 -24.81 10.64 -32.81
CA GLY A 658 -25.90 11.32 -32.09
C GLY A 658 -26.19 10.74 -30.69
N THR A 659 -25.47 9.71 -30.23
CA THR A 659 -25.57 9.24 -28.84
C THR A 659 -24.88 10.21 -27.88
N LEU A 660 -25.31 10.19 -26.62
CA LEU A 660 -24.67 10.94 -25.53
C LEU A 660 -23.73 10.02 -24.74
N ALA A 661 -22.71 10.60 -24.12
CA ALA A 661 -21.97 9.97 -23.02
C ALA A 661 -21.53 10.99 -21.98
N ALA A 662 -21.45 10.56 -20.72
CA ALA A 662 -20.98 11.35 -19.59
C ALA A 662 -19.49 11.08 -19.31
N ILE A 663 -18.74 12.13 -18.94
CA ILE A 663 -17.31 12.13 -18.63
C ILE A 663 -17.04 12.85 -17.30
N ASP A 664 -15.82 12.73 -16.76
CA ASP A 664 -15.45 13.20 -15.40
C ASP A 664 -16.29 12.52 -14.30
N TRP A 665 -16.18 11.18 -14.28
CA TRP A 665 -16.73 10.28 -13.26
C TRP A 665 -15.96 10.31 -11.92
N ASP A 666 -14.97 11.20 -11.75
CA ASP A 666 -14.15 11.29 -10.54
C ASP A 666 -14.93 11.82 -9.31
N ALA A 667 -16.04 12.51 -9.53
CA ALA A 667 -16.99 12.89 -8.49
C ALA A 667 -17.95 11.76 -8.06
N ALA A 668 -17.93 10.59 -8.71
CA ALA A 668 -18.93 9.55 -8.49
C ALA A 668 -18.90 8.96 -7.07
N GLY A 669 -20.07 8.53 -6.59
CA GLY A 669 -20.21 7.96 -5.25
C GLY A 669 -21.66 7.75 -4.80
N PRO A 670 -21.87 7.32 -3.54
CA PRO A 670 -23.19 7.06 -2.97
C PRO A 670 -24.18 8.22 -3.18
N GLY A 671 -25.37 7.87 -3.65
CA GLY A 671 -26.41 8.79 -4.06
C GLY A 671 -27.75 8.08 -4.23
N THR A 672 -28.69 8.79 -4.83
CA THR A 672 -29.99 8.25 -5.24
C THR A 672 -30.34 8.81 -6.61
N ARG A 673 -31.23 8.15 -7.35
CA ARG A 673 -31.70 8.60 -8.68
C ARG A 673 -32.18 10.06 -8.70
N LEU A 674 -32.81 10.53 -7.61
CA LEU A 674 -33.30 11.91 -7.49
C LEU A 674 -32.20 12.90 -7.07
N TRP A 675 -31.15 12.45 -6.38
CA TRP A 675 -30.03 13.29 -5.95
C TRP A 675 -29.17 13.77 -7.14
N ASP A 676 -28.85 12.86 -8.07
CA ASP A 676 -28.08 13.19 -9.28
C ASP A 676 -28.93 14.04 -10.25
N LEU A 677 -30.21 13.68 -10.41
CA LEU A 677 -31.16 14.44 -11.23
C LEU A 677 -31.38 15.88 -10.71
N ALA A 678 -31.33 16.08 -9.38
CA ALA A 678 -31.40 17.42 -8.78
C ALA A 678 -30.16 18.28 -9.10
N TYR A 679 -29.00 17.68 -9.36
CA TYR A 679 -27.81 18.41 -9.81
C TYR A 679 -27.94 18.79 -11.28
N ALA A 680 -28.29 17.83 -12.15
CA ALA A 680 -28.53 18.09 -13.56
C ALA A 680 -29.60 19.17 -13.77
N ALA A 681 -30.66 19.19 -12.96
CA ALA A 681 -31.68 20.23 -12.98
C ALA A 681 -31.11 21.66 -12.84
N HIS A 682 -30.09 21.87 -12.00
CA HIS A 682 -29.48 23.20 -11.83
C HIS A 682 -28.91 23.76 -13.13
N SER A 683 -28.19 22.94 -13.90
CA SER A 683 -27.57 23.37 -15.15
C SER A 683 -28.47 23.26 -16.39
N PHE A 684 -29.29 22.22 -16.50
CA PHE A 684 -30.11 21.98 -17.70
C PHE A 684 -31.48 22.67 -17.67
N ALA A 685 -31.98 23.07 -16.50
CA ALA A 685 -33.20 23.85 -16.32
C ALA A 685 -32.93 25.26 -15.71
N PRO A 686 -31.84 25.93 -16.16
CA PRO A 686 -31.12 27.02 -15.51
C PRO A 686 -31.68 27.51 -14.16
N LEU A 687 -31.44 26.75 -13.09
CA LEU A 687 -31.92 27.09 -11.75
C LEU A 687 -30.94 28.01 -11.00
N TYR A 688 -30.47 29.06 -11.68
CA TYR A 688 -29.48 29.99 -11.17
C TYR A 688 -29.86 31.45 -11.45
N GLN A 689 -29.54 32.33 -10.49
CA GLN A 689 -29.76 33.78 -10.51
C GLN A 689 -31.23 34.27 -10.51
N ALA A 690 -31.43 35.49 -9.99
CA ALA A 690 -32.73 36.14 -9.90
C ALA A 690 -33.26 36.76 -11.21
N GLU A 691 -32.48 36.69 -12.29
CA GLU A 691 -32.81 37.25 -13.62
C GLU A 691 -33.29 36.18 -14.61
N ALA A 692 -33.34 34.90 -14.20
CA ALA A 692 -33.82 33.81 -15.04
C ALA A 692 -35.33 33.90 -15.30
N ASP A 693 -35.76 33.58 -16.53
CA ASP A 693 -37.18 33.39 -16.83
C ASP A 693 -37.68 32.13 -16.12
N ILE A 694 -38.41 32.32 -15.01
CA ILE A 694 -39.02 31.26 -14.22
C ILE A 694 -39.95 30.39 -15.07
N ALA A 695 -40.60 30.94 -16.11
CA ALA A 695 -41.45 30.15 -17.01
C ALA A 695 -40.63 29.26 -17.96
N ASP A 696 -39.47 29.71 -18.43
CA ASP A 696 -38.54 28.87 -19.21
C ASP A 696 -37.86 27.81 -18.34
N ALA A 697 -37.32 28.21 -17.19
CA ALA A 697 -36.73 27.30 -16.20
C ALA A 697 -37.74 26.22 -15.77
N SER A 698 -38.99 26.60 -15.49
CA SER A 698 -40.10 25.65 -15.22
C SER A 698 -40.36 24.69 -16.38
N ARG A 699 -40.38 25.20 -17.62
CA ARG A 699 -40.62 24.38 -18.83
C ARG A 699 -39.47 23.40 -19.09
N ARG A 700 -38.23 23.84 -18.85
CA ARG A 700 -37.02 23.01 -19.00
C ARG A 700 -36.90 21.97 -17.88
N LEU A 701 -37.22 22.34 -16.64
CA LEU A 701 -37.30 21.43 -15.49
C LEU A 701 -38.35 20.34 -15.74
N ARG A 702 -39.54 20.74 -16.22
CA ARG A 702 -40.60 19.82 -16.62
C ARG A 702 -40.14 18.90 -17.75
N GLY A 703 -39.48 19.43 -18.78
CA GLY A 703 -38.90 18.63 -19.87
C GLY A 703 -37.87 17.59 -19.39
N LEU A 704 -36.97 17.98 -18.48
CA LEU A 704 -35.99 17.06 -17.86
C LEU A 704 -36.68 15.90 -17.14
N VAL A 705 -37.69 16.22 -16.33
CA VAL A 705 -38.38 15.26 -15.47
C VAL A 705 -39.39 14.38 -16.23
N ASP A 706 -40.02 14.92 -17.29
CA ASP A 706 -40.83 14.15 -18.24
C ASP A 706 -39.94 13.24 -19.11
N GLY A 707 -38.76 13.71 -19.52
CA GLY A 707 -37.76 12.91 -20.22
C GLY A 707 -37.21 11.77 -19.37
N TYR A 708 -36.99 12.00 -18.08
CA TYR A 708 -36.61 10.97 -17.12
C TYR A 708 -37.80 10.03 -16.77
N GLY A 709 -39.05 10.45 -16.98
CA GLY A 709 -40.23 9.61 -16.74
C GLY A 709 -40.64 9.49 -15.27
N LEU A 710 -40.31 10.45 -14.38
CA LEU A 710 -40.76 10.39 -12.99
C LEU A 710 -42.29 10.46 -12.88
N GLY A 711 -42.87 9.67 -11.97
CA GLY A 711 -44.26 9.83 -11.52
C GLY A 711 -44.40 10.80 -10.34
N ASP A 712 -45.62 11.30 -10.11
CA ASP A 712 -45.96 12.41 -9.21
C ASP A 712 -45.37 12.31 -7.79
N ALA A 713 -45.28 11.11 -7.23
CA ALA A 713 -44.69 10.89 -5.91
C ALA A 713 -43.19 11.24 -5.87
N ALA A 714 -42.44 10.82 -6.89
CA ALA A 714 -41.02 11.14 -7.04
C ALA A 714 -40.82 12.62 -7.43
N ARG A 715 -41.74 13.20 -8.19
CA ARG A 715 -41.75 14.64 -8.51
C ARG A 715 -41.84 15.50 -7.25
N LYS A 716 -42.74 15.16 -6.33
CA LYS A 716 -42.86 15.82 -5.01
C LYS A 716 -41.60 15.68 -4.16
N GLN A 717 -40.92 14.54 -4.23
CA GLN A 717 -39.65 14.30 -3.54
C GLN A 717 -38.47 15.08 -4.15
N LEU A 718 -38.50 15.35 -5.46
CA LEU A 718 -37.45 16.10 -6.15
C LEU A 718 -37.41 17.58 -5.77
N VAL A 719 -38.56 18.26 -5.62
CA VAL A 719 -38.65 19.70 -5.34
C VAL A 719 -37.72 20.19 -4.21
N PRO A 720 -37.74 19.61 -2.98
CA PRO A 720 -36.84 20.05 -1.91
C PRO A 720 -35.35 19.77 -2.21
N LEU A 721 -35.04 18.72 -2.98
CA LEU A 721 -33.67 18.35 -3.33
C LEU A 721 -33.01 19.37 -4.25
N LEU A 722 -33.77 20.06 -5.12
CA LEU A 722 -33.25 21.11 -6.00
C LEU A 722 -32.47 22.18 -5.22
N SER A 723 -33.06 22.70 -4.14
CA SER A 723 -32.38 23.72 -3.29
C SER A 723 -31.26 23.13 -2.44
N MET A 724 -31.46 21.89 -1.94
CA MET A 724 -30.49 21.20 -1.08
C MET A 724 -29.20 20.84 -1.83
N ARG A 725 -29.29 20.45 -3.10
CA ARG A 725 -28.14 20.05 -3.91
C ARG A 725 -27.20 21.24 -4.16
N SER A 726 -27.73 22.44 -4.37
CA SER A 726 -26.98 23.70 -4.45
C SER A 726 -26.41 24.13 -3.09
N GLU A 727 -27.17 23.95 -2.00
CA GLU A 727 -26.69 24.22 -0.63
C GLU A 727 -25.49 23.32 -0.26
N ARG A 728 -25.49 22.06 -0.70
CA ARG A 728 -24.32 21.16 -0.53
C ARG A 728 -23.10 21.59 -1.34
N MET A 729 -23.27 22.17 -2.53
CA MET A 729 -22.13 22.74 -3.27
C MET A 729 -21.51 23.93 -2.51
N TYR A 730 -22.33 24.77 -1.86
CA TYR A 730 -21.84 25.80 -0.95
C TYR A 730 -21.11 25.20 0.26
N ASP A 731 -21.72 24.24 0.96
CA ASP A 731 -21.11 23.56 2.12
C ASP A 731 -19.74 22.94 1.76
N TYR A 732 -19.67 22.25 0.61
CA TYR A 732 -18.45 21.62 0.12
C TYR A 732 -17.35 22.64 -0.17
N LEU A 733 -17.63 23.71 -0.92
CA LEU A 733 -16.64 24.76 -1.18
C LEU A 733 -16.21 25.48 0.12
N ASN A 734 -17.16 25.69 1.04
CA ASN A 734 -16.91 26.29 2.35
C ASN A 734 -16.03 25.42 3.26
N LYS A 735 -16.17 24.09 3.18
CA LYS A 735 -15.33 23.07 3.84
C LYS A 735 -13.95 23.01 3.17
N MET A 736 -13.89 22.90 1.85
CA MET A 736 -12.66 22.64 1.10
C MET A 736 -11.70 23.83 1.07
N ARG A 737 -12.18 25.09 1.05
CA ARG A 737 -11.30 26.27 1.16
C ARG A 737 -10.45 26.27 2.43
N ALA A 738 -10.94 25.68 3.53
CA ALA A 738 -10.24 25.61 4.81
C ALA A 738 -9.01 24.68 4.78
N THR A 739 -8.86 23.86 3.73
CA THR A 739 -7.64 23.07 3.49
C THR A 739 -6.46 23.92 3.01
N GLY A 740 -6.72 25.12 2.48
CA GLY A 740 -5.70 25.98 1.85
C GLY A 740 -5.23 25.52 0.48
N VAL A 741 -5.92 24.56 -0.16
CA VAL A 741 -5.51 23.95 -1.43
C VAL A 741 -6.32 24.51 -2.62
N SER A 742 -5.61 24.92 -3.67
CA SER A 742 -6.18 25.26 -5.00
C SER A 742 -6.63 23.97 -5.72
N PRO A 743 -7.80 23.94 -6.40
CA PRO A 743 -8.59 25.08 -6.86
C PRO A 743 -9.58 25.64 -5.84
N TRP A 744 -9.77 25.03 -4.67
CA TRP A 744 -10.86 25.36 -3.74
C TRP A 744 -10.74 26.76 -3.13
N THR A 745 -9.51 27.19 -2.83
CA THR A 745 -9.20 28.59 -2.48
C THR A 745 -9.62 29.55 -3.59
N ASP A 746 -9.23 29.25 -4.82
CA ASP A 746 -9.32 30.16 -5.96
C ASP A 746 -10.76 30.28 -6.47
N LEU A 747 -11.54 29.20 -6.38
CA LEU A 747 -12.99 29.19 -6.60
C LEU A 747 -13.72 29.99 -5.52
N TRP A 748 -13.30 29.88 -4.25
CA TRP A 748 -13.91 30.65 -3.17
C TRP A 748 -13.64 32.15 -3.30
N ASP A 749 -12.40 32.54 -3.56
CA ASP A 749 -11.99 33.95 -3.68
C ASP A 749 -12.58 34.61 -4.94
N ARG A 750 -12.90 33.81 -5.97
CA ARG A 750 -13.73 34.23 -7.12
C ARG A 750 -15.23 34.36 -6.82
N GLY A 751 -15.66 34.10 -5.58
CA GLY A 751 -17.05 34.23 -5.13
C GLY A 751 -17.98 33.08 -5.52
N ILE A 752 -17.47 31.96 -6.03
CA ILE A 752 -18.31 30.85 -6.53
C ILE A 752 -19.19 30.25 -5.42
N GLY A 753 -18.70 30.21 -4.16
CA GLY A 753 -19.53 29.83 -3.02
C GLY A 753 -20.73 30.76 -2.81
N THR A 754 -20.54 32.08 -2.97
CA THR A 754 -21.62 33.07 -2.85
C THR A 754 -22.70 32.87 -3.93
N VAL A 755 -22.32 32.44 -5.13
CA VAL A 755 -23.26 32.07 -6.21
C VAL A 755 -24.11 30.87 -5.80
N TRP A 756 -23.49 29.74 -5.42
CA TRP A 756 -24.21 28.54 -4.97
C TRP A 756 -25.15 28.82 -3.79
N GLN A 757 -24.75 29.71 -2.86
CA GLN A 757 -25.60 30.12 -1.74
C GLN A 757 -26.77 31.03 -2.17
N ALA A 758 -26.60 31.83 -3.23
CA ALA A 758 -27.68 32.64 -3.81
C ALA A 758 -28.68 31.77 -4.56
N ASP A 759 -28.21 30.84 -5.40
CA ASP A 759 -29.04 29.89 -6.13
C ASP A 759 -29.84 29.00 -5.16
N ALA A 760 -29.19 28.45 -4.12
CA ALA A 760 -29.86 27.62 -3.10
C ALA A 760 -31.03 28.36 -2.39
N ARG A 761 -30.90 29.68 -2.17
CA ARG A 761 -32.01 30.52 -1.68
C ARG A 761 -33.07 30.73 -2.76
N TRP A 762 -32.68 31.18 -3.94
CA TRP A 762 -33.62 31.49 -5.03
C TRP A 762 -34.47 30.27 -5.43
N ILE A 763 -33.88 29.06 -5.51
CA ILE A 763 -34.63 27.82 -5.77
C ILE A 763 -35.65 27.57 -4.66
N ARG A 764 -35.27 27.76 -3.39
CA ARG A 764 -36.12 27.55 -2.21
C ARG A 764 -37.28 28.54 -2.15
N ASP A 765 -37.00 29.81 -2.42
CA ASP A 765 -38.00 30.89 -2.43
C ASP A 765 -39.05 30.71 -3.55
N HIS A 766 -38.71 29.94 -4.61
CA HIS A 766 -39.61 29.62 -5.73
C HIS A 766 -40.13 28.16 -5.71
N SER A 767 -40.05 27.45 -4.58
CA SER A 767 -40.49 26.03 -4.43
C SER A 767 -41.88 25.76 -5.02
N ASP A 768 -42.85 26.64 -4.74
CA ASP A 768 -44.21 26.60 -5.26
C ASP A 768 -44.31 26.60 -6.80
N ALA A 769 -43.39 27.27 -7.49
CA ALA A 769 -43.35 27.32 -8.95
C ALA A 769 -42.85 25.99 -9.52
N TRP A 770 -41.83 25.40 -8.91
CA TRP A 770 -41.30 24.09 -9.30
C TRP A 770 -42.31 22.96 -9.03
N GLU A 771 -43.02 23.00 -7.90
CA GLU A 771 -44.08 22.01 -7.62
C GLU A 771 -45.22 22.09 -8.64
N ARG A 772 -45.74 23.29 -8.94
CA ARG A 772 -46.74 23.47 -10.01
C ARG A 772 -46.22 23.01 -11.38
N ALA A 773 -45.01 23.40 -11.77
CA ALA A 773 -44.43 23.02 -13.05
C ALA A 773 -44.33 21.49 -13.22
N LEU A 774 -43.98 20.78 -12.15
CA LEU A 774 -43.82 19.33 -12.17
C LEU A 774 -45.15 18.55 -12.10
N LEU A 775 -46.18 19.08 -11.42
CA LEU A 775 -47.43 18.36 -11.12
C LEU A 775 -48.64 18.79 -11.96
N GLY A 776 -48.72 20.05 -12.38
CA GLY A 776 -49.90 20.65 -13.03
C GLY A 776 -50.57 21.73 -12.19
#